data_AF-A0AAV6PXS6-F1
#
_entry.id   AF-A0AAV6PXS6-F1
#
_cell.length_a   1.000
_cell.length_b   1.000
_cell.length_c   1.000
_cell.angle_alpha   90.00
_cell.angle_beta   90.00
_cell.angle_gamma   90.00
#
_symmetry.space_group_name_H-M   'P 1'
#
loop_
_entity.id
_entity.type
_entity.pdbx_description
1 polymer ?
#
loop_
_entity_poly.entity_id
_entity_poly.type
_entity_poly.pdbx_seq_one_letter_code
_entity_poly.pdbx_strand_id
1 'polypeptide(L)'
;MWNFILVSLGLLLSPRPAHSVRDDRSNCKPVTASFCQGVGYTSTSHPSGVSGYSLHQIGQIVETACSTEVATLMCRVVMPECSSDDDSRTKPCRSLCEKVKTDCESAIRAKRLSWPIKLRCEALPVSNCAQGKETRITPTPPIATCQTITVPLCKDLLYTETVLPNLLGHKSQEEANLDIHPYYPLVKVECSPHLKPFLCSLFTPQCVAGKARPPCRTLCEKARSDCGSLMSRFGYAWPESFKCDAFTTESCQQDHLVAQPSLTCQTITVPLCKDLPYTETVLPNLLGHKSQEEANLEINQFSPLVKVECSPHLKPFLCSLYTPPCVAGKARPPCRTLCEQARSGCELLMSRFGFVWPEAFRCEAFTTESCQQYGVGSSGDMCEPITIPLCQGLSYNQTTTQNLLGHANQGEAMARMSFFNSLVQTMCSEDIRLLLCRVYAPECVAGEVQRPCRSFCERAKQGCEDRMTAFGVSWPPELQCNSFPEEMCASEESRTEMLNAEGVLAKLNAGGFSVRGRPLSLRTARLLLTLMDTDVTRDLDVVEFFKLEHYMAALRREYVESYERRNPPSVTQTQMKKALSDRGFTVDDDTFTTLWQQHGSQGGINYDEYTAAVTKLHILKQRFTARLLSLPCDCEVSSFSLKQFLKSAII
;
A
#
# COMPACT_ATOMS: atom_id res chain seq x y z
N MET A 1 -8.19 -59.09 68.28
CA MET A 1 -7.48 -58.42 67.17
C MET A 1 -6.80 -57.19 67.75
N TRP A 2 -5.50 -57.35 68.01
CA TRP A 2 -4.56 -56.43 68.67
C TRP A 2 -3.98 -55.45 67.63
N ASN A 3 -4.06 -54.13 67.84
CA ASN A 3 -3.22 -53.21 68.63
C ASN A 3 -2.13 -52.50 67.80
N PHE A 4 -2.26 -51.17 67.80
CA PHE A 4 -1.20 -50.17 67.62
C PHE A 4 0.01 -50.45 68.53
N ILE A 5 1.19 -49.90 68.17
CA ILE A 5 2.00 -48.96 68.98
C ILE A 5 3.48 -48.92 68.55
N LEU A 6 3.98 -47.68 68.46
CA LEU A 6 5.34 -47.11 68.59
C LEU A 6 6.60 -47.94 68.28
N VAL A 7 7.54 -47.27 67.60
CA VAL A 7 8.98 -47.39 67.92
C VAL A 7 9.60 -45.99 68.06
N SER A 8 10.12 -45.74 69.26
CA SER A 8 11.11 -44.71 69.59
C SER A 8 12.21 -45.38 70.43
N LEU A 9 13.43 -44.84 70.35
CA LEU A 9 14.69 -45.22 71.04
C LEU A 9 15.41 -46.46 70.46
N GLY A 10 16.73 -46.50 70.31
CA GLY A 10 17.77 -45.53 70.63
C GLY A 10 19.17 -46.18 70.61
N LEU A 11 20.18 -45.31 70.50
CA LEU A 11 21.55 -45.40 71.04
C LEU A 11 22.57 -46.42 70.47
N LEU A 12 23.74 -45.88 70.07
CA LEU A 12 25.11 -46.16 70.57
C LEU A 12 26.09 -45.29 69.73
N LEU A 13 26.55 -44.10 70.16
CA LEU A 13 27.70 -43.80 71.07
C LEU A 13 28.91 -44.71 70.79
N SER A 14 30.13 -44.24 70.44
CA SER A 14 30.99 -43.14 70.96
C SER A 14 32.22 -42.96 70.01
N PRO A 15 33.29 -42.14 70.25
CA PRO A 15 33.58 -41.16 71.31
C PRO A 15 34.14 -39.78 70.84
N ARG A 16 34.13 -38.79 71.75
CA ARG A 16 34.98 -37.57 71.78
C ARG A 16 36.31 -37.88 72.50
N PRO A 17 37.44 -37.18 72.24
CA PRO A 17 37.76 -35.90 72.93
C PRO A 17 38.46 -34.88 71.99
N ALA A 18 38.24 -33.56 72.13
CA ALA A 18 39.00 -32.73 73.05
C ALA A 18 38.29 -31.40 73.37
N HIS A 19 38.33 -31.02 74.65
CA HIS A 19 38.17 -29.66 75.18
C HIS A 19 39.35 -28.79 74.68
N SER A 20 39.36 -27.45 74.63
CA SER A 20 38.48 -26.39 75.12
C SER A 20 38.98 -25.12 74.43
N VAL A 21 38.10 -24.34 73.81
CA VAL A 21 38.23 -22.87 73.77
C VAL A 21 36.79 -22.33 73.83
N ARG A 22 36.46 -21.61 74.90
CA ARG A 22 35.28 -20.73 74.91
C ARG A 22 35.55 -19.63 73.89
N ASP A 23 34.68 -19.47 72.91
CA ASP A 23 34.74 -18.31 72.02
C ASP A 23 33.34 -17.72 71.79
N ASP A 24 33.31 -16.39 71.76
CA ASP A 24 32.26 -15.49 72.23
C ASP A 24 31.13 -15.26 71.21
N ARG A 25 30.58 -16.35 70.64
CA ARG A 25 29.55 -16.30 69.59
C ARG A 25 28.10 -16.22 70.10
N SER A 26 27.88 -15.96 71.38
CA SER A 26 26.57 -16.15 72.03
C SER A 26 25.50 -15.08 71.73
N ASN A 27 25.85 -13.95 71.12
CA ASN A 27 24.92 -12.82 70.89
C ASN A 27 24.53 -12.56 69.42
N CYS A 28 25.05 -13.34 68.46
CA CYS A 28 24.66 -13.18 67.05
C CYS A 28 23.35 -13.91 66.76
N LYS A 29 22.34 -13.17 66.29
CA LYS A 29 21.03 -13.70 65.89
C LYS A 29 20.82 -13.47 64.38
N PRO A 30 19.96 -14.26 63.71
CA PRO A 30 19.67 -14.04 62.30
C PRO A 30 19.00 -12.67 62.08
N VAL A 31 19.29 -12.05 60.94
CA VAL A 31 18.64 -10.80 60.51
C VAL A 31 17.14 -11.07 60.31
N THR A 32 16.28 -10.32 61.02
CA THR A 32 14.83 -10.59 61.02
C THR A 32 14.03 -9.73 60.05
N ALA A 33 14.58 -8.57 59.64
CA ALA A 33 13.92 -7.70 58.66
C ALA A 33 14.02 -8.31 57.25
N SER A 34 12.88 -8.57 56.62
CA SER A 34 12.78 -9.15 55.27
C SER A 34 13.50 -8.30 54.22
N PHE A 35 13.38 -6.96 54.31
CA PHE A 35 14.05 -6.03 53.40
C PHE A 35 15.58 -5.97 53.56
N CYS A 36 16.13 -6.63 54.58
CA CYS A 36 17.58 -6.81 54.78
C CYS A 36 18.07 -8.22 54.46
N GLN A 37 17.22 -9.08 53.91
CA GLN A 37 17.66 -10.39 53.42
C GLN A 37 18.41 -10.22 52.10
N GLY A 38 19.61 -10.82 51.97
CA GLY A 38 20.39 -10.79 50.73
C GLY A 38 21.36 -9.61 50.56
N VAL A 39 21.53 -8.73 51.57
CA VAL A 39 22.48 -7.59 51.53
C VAL A 39 23.95 -7.98 51.78
N GLY A 40 24.25 -9.28 51.85
CA GLY A 40 25.61 -9.82 51.93
C GLY A 40 26.07 -10.32 53.30
N TYR A 41 25.19 -10.31 54.31
CA TYR A 41 25.41 -10.94 55.62
C TYR A 41 24.09 -11.49 56.16
N THR A 42 24.16 -12.45 57.09
CA THR A 42 22.98 -13.20 57.58
C THR A 42 22.74 -13.10 59.08
N SER A 43 23.71 -12.57 59.84
CA SER A 43 23.65 -12.46 61.29
C SER A 43 23.93 -11.04 61.77
N THR A 44 23.26 -10.65 62.87
CA THR A 44 23.38 -9.36 63.53
C THR A 44 23.24 -9.54 65.05
N SER A 45 23.92 -8.70 65.84
CA SER A 45 23.65 -8.58 67.27
C SER A 45 22.38 -7.78 67.59
N HIS A 46 21.80 -7.12 66.59
CA HIS A 46 20.62 -6.24 66.72
C HIS A 46 19.46 -6.72 65.82
N PRO A 47 18.88 -7.91 66.08
CA PRO A 47 17.86 -8.50 65.20
C PRO A 47 16.60 -7.64 65.09
N SER A 48 16.32 -6.76 66.05
CA SER A 48 15.18 -5.82 66.04
C SER A 48 15.57 -4.40 65.63
N GLY A 49 16.79 -4.21 65.12
CA GLY A 49 17.32 -2.90 64.74
C GLY A 49 18.07 -2.20 65.87
N VAL A 50 19.02 -1.34 65.51
CA VAL A 50 19.76 -0.46 66.43
C VAL A 50 18.81 0.59 67.00
N SER A 51 18.94 0.84 68.31
CA SER A 51 18.07 1.76 69.04
C SER A 51 18.06 3.16 68.42
N GLY A 52 16.87 3.66 68.07
CA GLY A 52 16.69 4.98 67.45
C GLY A 52 16.38 4.97 65.97
N TYR A 53 16.30 3.80 65.33
CA TYR A 53 15.79 3.62 63.98
C TYR A 53 14.49 2.82 64.01
N SER A 54 13.48 3.27 63.27
CA SER A 54 12.23 2.52 63.08
C SER A 54 12.39 1.58 61.89
N LEU A 55 12.32 0.26 62.13
CA LEU A 55 12.39 -0.72 61.04
C LEU A 55 11.29 -0.53 60.00
N HIS A 56 10.11 -0.07 60.41
CA HIS A 56 9.03 0.26 59.50
C HIS A 56 9.38 1.44 58.59
N GLN A 57 9.88 2.53 59.17
CA GLN A 57 10.31 3.71 58.40
C GLN A 57 11.46 3.36 57.45
N ILE A 58 12.41 2.55 57.91
CA ILE A 58 13.56 2.12 57.11
C ILE A 58 13.12 1.18 55.99
N GLY A 59 12.20 0.25 56.27
CA GLY A 59 11.59 -0.61 55.25
C GLY A 59 10.91 0.21 54.15
N GLN A 60 10.10 1.21 54.52
CA GLN A 60 9.45 2.10 53.55
C GLN A 60 10.46 2.88 52.68
N ILE A 61 11.62 3.25 53.23
CA ILE A 61 12.69 3.90 52.45
C ILE A 61 13.37 2.89 51.52
N VAL A 62 13.68 1.68 51.99
CA VAL A 62 14.29 0.63 51.17
C VAL A 62 13.36 0.21 50.02
N GLU A 63 12.05 0.12 50.29
CA GLU A 63 11.00 -0.18 49.29
C GLU A 63 10.88 0.88 48.19
N THR A 64 11.35 2.11 48.40
CA THR A 64 11.38 3.10 47.31
C THR A 64 12.37 2.73 46.20
N ALA A 65 13.30 1.81 46.46
CA ALA A 65 14.33 1.36 45.51
C ALA A 65 15.07 2.49 44.77
N CYS A 66 15.14 3.66 45.39
CA CYS A 66 15.66 4.90 44.81
C CYS A 66 17.16 4.88 44.48
N SER A 67 17.91 3.98 45.10
CA SER A 67 19.32 3.74 44.80
C SER A 67 19.59 2.24 44.88
N THR A 68 20.42 1.71 43.98
CA THR A 68 20.83 0.29 44.01
C THR A 68 21.53 -0.09 45.30
N GLU A 69 22.05 0.89 46.03
CA GLU A 69 22.72 0.69 47.32
C GLU A 69 21.85 1.03 48.54
N VAL A 70 20.57 1.41 48.36
CA VAL A 70 19.71 1.87 49.48
C VAL A 70 19.52 0.79 50.54
N ALA A 71 19.24 -0.45 50.14
CA ALA A 71 19.11 -1.59 51.05
C ALA A 71 20.43 -1.86 51.79
N THR A 72 21.54 -1.85 51.05
CA THR A 72 22.88 -2.09 51.61
C THR A 72 23.25 -1.04 52.66
N LEU A 73 23.03 0.24 52.38
CA LEU A 73 23.28 1.32 53.33
C LEU A 73 22.38 1.19 54.57
N MET A 74 21.06 1.13 54.34
CA MET A 74 20.08 1.16 55.43
C MET A 74 20.19 -0.06 56.34
N CYS A 75 20.39 -1.24 55.78
CA CYS A 75 20.55 -2.46 56.57
C CYS A 75 21.86 -2.48 57.35
N ARG A 76 22.97 -2.02 56.78
CA ARG A 76 24.25 -1.96 57.53
C ARG A 76 24.26 -0.90 58.63
N VAL A 77 23.44 0.15 58.54
CA VAL A 77 23.25 1.14 59.61
C VAL A 77 22.33 0.59 60.70
N VAL A 78 21.23 -0.05 60.32
CA VAL A 78 20.13 -0.36 61.22
C VAL A 78 20.21 -1.76 61.81
N MET A 79 20.79 -2.72 61.09
CA MET A 79 21.05 -4.09 61.53
C MET A 79 22.46 -4.51 61.13
N PRO A 80 23.52 -3.92 61.72
CA PRO A 80 24.89 -4.18 61.30
C PRO A 80 25.28 -5.66 61.43
N GLU A 81 26.21 -6.10 60.59
CA GLU A 81 26.76 -7.45 60.60
C GLU A 81 27.39 -7.79 61.96
N CYS A 82 27.18 -9.02 62.43
CA CYS A 82 27.74 -9.48 63.70
C CYS A 82 29.23 -9.83 63.54
N SER A 83 30.14 -8.98 64.03
CA SER A 83 31.59 -9.27 64.12
C SER A 83 32.06 -9.31 65.57
N SER A 84 33.10 -10.11 65.83
CA SER A 84 33.73 -10.27 67.15
C SER A 84 34.65 -9.11 67.56
N ASP A 85 35.05 -8.28 66.59
CA ASP A 85 35.82 -7.06 66.82
C ASP A 85 35.01 -5.85 66.35
N ASP A 86 35.18 -4.72 67.04
CA ASP A 86 34.66 -3.38 66.71
C ASP A 86 35.37 -2.82 65.45
N ASP A 87 35.34 -3.61 64.37
CA ASP A 87 36.03 -3.35 63.12
C ASP A 87 35.18 -2.39 62.28
N SER A 88 35.69 -1.18 62.08
CA SER A 88 35.06 -0.11 61.30
C SER A 88 34.75 -0.50 59.85
N ARG A 89 35.20 -1.67 59.39
CA ARG A 89 35.02 -2.23 58.05
C ARG A 89 33.60 -2.67 57.72
N THR A 90 32.73 -2.85 58.73
CA THR A 90 31.32 -3.22 58.50
C THR A 90 30.40 -2.01 58.31
N LYS A 91 30.81 -0.83 58.80
CA LYS A 91 30.05 0.43 58.69
C LYS A 91 30.13 0.98 57.26
N PRO A 92 29.02 1.53 56.72
CA PRO A 92 29.00 2.07 55.36
C PRO A 92 29.87 3.34 55.25
N CYS A 93 30.46 3.55 54.08
CA CYS A 93 31.27 4.74 53.83
C CYS A 93 30.43 6.02 53.74
N ARG A 94 31.03 7.17 54.11
CA ARG A 94 30.43 8.50 53.93
C ARG A 94 29.99 8.74 52.48
N SER A 95 30.84 8.41 51.51
CA SER A 95 30.54 8.55 50.07
C SER A 95 29.32 7.75 49.64
N LEU A 96 29.18 6.51 50.15
CA LEU A 96 28.01 5.66 49.91
C LEU A 96 26.74 6.30 50.47
N CYS A 97 26.81 6.82 51.69
CA CYS A 97 25.68 7.46 52.35
C CYS A 97 25.21 8.72 51.61
N GLU A 98 26.14 9.61 51.22
CA GLU A 98 25.79 10.83 50.50
C GLU A 98 25.19 10.53 49.11
N LYS A 99 25.73 9.52 48.41
CA LYS A 99 25.20 9.09 47.12
C LYS A 99 23.75 8.61 47.26
N VAL A 100 23.48 7.66 48.17
CA VAL A 100 22.13 7.15 48.40
C VAL A 100 21.19 8.26 48.88
N LYS A 101 21.66 9.15 49.77
CA LYS A 101 20.85 10.28 50.26
C LYS A 101 20.42 11.21 49.14
N THR A 102 21.31 11.47 48.18
CA THR A 102 21.03 12.29 46.99
C THR A 102 20.07 11.57 46.04
N ASP A 103 20.38 10.32 45.68
CA ASP A 103 19.56 9.48 44.79
C ASP A 103 18.12 9.33 45.32
N CYS A 104 17.98 9.25 46.64
CA CYS A 104 16.70 9.00 47.32
C CYS A 104 15.92 10.25 47.73
N GLU A 105 16.47 11.46 47.56
CA GLU A 105 15.85 12.68 48.05
C GLU A 105 14.45 12.92 47.43
N SER A 106 14.33 12.73 46.12
CA SER A 106 13.08 12.90 45.37
C SER A 106 12.04 11.83 45.74
N ALA A 107 12.45 10.57 45.83
CA ALA A 107 11.57 9.44 46.15
C ALA A 107 11.04 9.51 47.60
N ILE A 108 11.91 9.88 48.54
CA ILE A 108 11.55 10.07 49.96
C ILE A 108 10.54 11.22 50.09
N ARG A 109 10.78 12.36 49.42
CA ARG A 109 9.83 13.49 49.39
C ARG A 109 8.49 13.11 48.77
N ALA A 110 8.49 12.39 47.65
CA ALA A 110 7.28 11.95 46.96
C ALA A 110 6.39 11.04 47.83
N LYS A 111 7.00 10.21 48.69
CA LYS A 111 6.28 9.34 49.64
C LYS A 111 6.01 10.01 51.00
N ARG A 112 6.29 11.31 51.14
CA ARG A 112 6.21 12.06 52.42
C ARG A 112 7.01 11.40 53.56
N LEU A 113 8.06 10.67 53.21
CA LEU A 113 9.00 10.11 54.17
C LEU A 113 10.06 11.16 54.49
N SER A 114 10.76 10.98 55.61
CA SER A 114 11.90 11.82 55.99
C SER A 114 13.15 10.96 56.10
N TRP A 115 14.29 11.48 55.61
CA TRP A 115 15.58 10.85 55.85
C TRP A 115 15.79 10.63 57.36
N PRO A 116 16.29 9.47 57.82
CA PRO A 116 16.44 9.20 59.25
C PRO A 116 17.38 10.23 59.89
N ILE A 117 16.86 11.01 60.85
CA ILE A 117 17.58 12.15 61.44
C ILE A 117 18.88 11.71 62.13
N LYS A 118 18.92 10.47 62.63
CA LYS A 118 20.10 9.88 63.27
C LYS A 118 21.17 9.40 62.27
N LEU A 119 20.83 9.24 60.99
CA LEU A 119 21.77 8.86 59.94
C LEU A 119 22.38 10.11 59.30
N ARG A 120 23.42 10.64 59.94
CA ARG A 120 24.25 11.73 59.39
C ARG A 120 25.43 11.12 58.64
N CYS A 121 25.48 11.32 57.34
CA CYS A 121 26.52 10.74 56.49
C CYS A 121 27.92 11.24 56.87
N GLU A 122 28.02 12.47 57.39
CA GLU A 122 29.26 13.07 57.88
C GLU A 122 29.83 12.31 59.09
N ALA A 123 29.00 11.58 59.85
CA ALA A 123 29.45 10.76 60.98
C ALA A 123 30.01 9.40 60.55
N LEU A 124 29.96 9.05 59.26
CA LEU A 124 30.46 7.79 58.73
C LEU A 124 31.94 7.90 58.32
N PRO A 125 32.69 6.78 58.38
CA PRO A 125 34.10 6.71 57.98
C PRO A 125 34.31 6.99 56.49
N VAL A 126 35.47 7.56 56.16
CA VAL A 126 35.88 7.89 54.78
C VAL A 126 36.66 6.75 54.12
N SER A 127 37.38 5.94 54.91
CA SER A 127 38.19 4.81 54.46
C SER A 127 38.03 3.60 55.40
N ASN A 128 38.47 2.40 54.99
CA ASN A 128 38.31 1.14 55.72
C ASN A 128 36.85 0.88 56.15
N CYS A 129 35.92 1.10 55.23
CA CYS A 129 34.48 1.04 55.42
C CYS A 129 33.83 0.29 54.26
N ALA A 130 32.59 -0.15 54.47
CA ALA A 130 31.81 -0.82 53.45
C ALA A 130 31.41 0.17 52.35
N GLN A 131 32.13 0.11 51.24
CA GLN A 131 31.72 0.74 49.99
C GLN A 131 30.57 -0.11 49.44
N GLY A 132 29.46 0.53 49.01
CA GLY A 132 28.49 -0.15 48.15
C GLY A 132 29.26 -0.62 46.93
N LYS A 133 28.97 -1.82 46.41
CA LYS A 133 29.75 -2.46 45.34
C LYS A 133 30.09 -1.47 44.22
N GLU A 134 31.26 -0.83 44.32
CA GLU A 134 31.86 -0.09 43.22
C GLU A 134 32.35 -1.16 42.28
N THR A 135 31.56 -1.42 41.25
CA THR A 135 32.05 -2.17 40.12
C THR A 135 32.99 -1.22 39.38
N ARG A 136 34.25 -1.18 39.81
CA ARG A 136 35.35 -0.64 39.01
C ARG A 136 35.47 -1.54 37.78
N ILE A 137 34.87 -1.11 36.67
CA ILE A 137 35.07 -1.72 35.36
C ILE A 137 36.11 -0.86 34.63
N THR A 138 37.35 -1.35 34.58
CA THR A 138 38.23 -1.17 33.42
C THR A 138 38.33 -2.54 32.73
N PRO A 139 38.46 -2.60 31.40
CA PRO A 139 37.36 -2.94 30.51
C PRO A 139 37.39 -4.40 30.08
N THR A 140 36.56 -5.21 30.74
CA THR A 140 35.78 -6.25 30.06
C THR A 140 34.56 -6.52 30.94
N PRO A 141 33.36 -6.01 30.59
CA PRO A 141 32.16 -6.42 31.29
C PRO A 141 31.93 -7.92 31.01
N PRO A 142 31.30 -8.69 31.92
CA PRO A 142 30.46 -9.77 31.42
C PRO A 142 29.48 -9.04 30.50
N ILE A 143 29.62 -9.24 29.20
CA ILE A 143 28.77 -8.60 28.20
C ILE A 143 27.36 -8.74 28.76
N ALA A 144 26.70 -7.61 29.07
CA ALA A 144 25.29 -7.66 29.40
C ALA A 144 24.66 -8.19 28.11
N THR A 145 24.45 -9.50 28.10
CA THR A 145 24.11 -10.20 26.87
C THR A 145 22.73 -9.70 26.53
N CYS A 146 22.63 -9.15 25.33
CA CYS A 146 21.34 -8.91 24.76
C CYS A 146 20.57 -10.24 24.81
N GLN A 147 19.30 -10.13 25.18
CA GLN A 147 18.39 -11.25 25.19
C GLN A 147 17.19 -10.92 24.33
N THR A 148 16.63 -11.95 23.70
CA THR A 148 15.48 -11.77 22.84
C THR A 148 14.25 -11.33 23.64
N ILE A 149 13.48 -10.41 23.08
CA ILE A 149 12.28 -9.87 23.72
C ILE A 149 11.19 -10.95 23.82
N THR A 150 10.76 -11.25 25.04
CA THR A 150 9.68 -12.18 25.36
C THR A 150 8.39 -11.48 25.76
N VAL A 151 8.46 -10.19 26.14
CA VAL A 151 7.29 -9.35 26.48
C VAL A 151 6.32 -9.27 25.31
N PRO A 152 5.09 -9.82 25.41
CA PRO A 152 4.15 -9.92 24.29
C PRO A 152 3.84 -8.61 23.58
N LEU A 153 3.70 -7.49 24.31
CA LEU A 153 3.45 -6.17 23.70
C LEU A 153 4.59 -5.72 22.77
N CYS A 154 5.81 -6.15 23.06
CA CYS A 154 7.05 -5.62 22.47
C CYS A 154 7.73 -6.61 21.51
N LYS A 155 7.08 -7.74 21.17
CA LYS A 155 7.62 -8.71 20.20
C LYS A 155 7.69 -8.19 18.76
N ASP A 156 6.82 -7.24 18.41
CA ASP A 156 6.71 -6.69 17.04
C ASP A 156 7.52 -5.38 16.87
N LEU A 157 8.71 -5.30 17.47
CA LEU A 157 9.60 -4.14 17.37
C LEU A 157 10.72 -4.37 16.35
N LEU A 158 11.38 -3.29 16.00
CA LEU A 158 12.47 -3.23 15.03
C LEU A 158 13.79 -3.80 15.51
N TYR A 159 13.89 -3.95 16.81
CA TYR A 159 14.96 -4.64 17.46
C TYR A 159 14.34 -5.79 18.22
N THR A 160 14.97 -6.95 18.12
CA THR A 160 14.52 -8.18 18.78
C THR A 160 15.21 -8.40 20.11
N GLU A 161 16.21 -7.56 20.42
CA GLU A 161 17.19 -7.76 21.47
C GLU A 161 17.12 -6.63 22.49
N THR A 162 16.86 -6.99 23.75
CA THR A 162 16.80 -6.09 24.91
C THR A 162 17.92 -6.41 25.89
N VAL A 163 18.24 -5.46 26.76
CA VAL A 163 19.16 -5.69 27.89
C VAL A 163 18.46 -5.41 29.21
N LEU A 164 18.85 -6.13 30.25
CA LEU A 164 18.39 -5.91 31.62
C LEU A 164 19.56 -5.55 32.55
N PRO A 165 19.34 -4.72 33.59
CA PRO A 165 18.06 -4.10 33.93
C PRO A 165 17.61 -3.06 32.89
N ASN A 166 16.31 -2.97 32.65
CA ASN A 166 15.77 -1.97 31.72
C ASN A 166 15.84 -0.55 32.31
N LEU A 167 15.37 0.46 31.58
CA LEU A 167 15.45 1.86 32.01
C LEU A 167 14.60 2.18 33.23
N LEU A 168 13.67 1.28 33.59
CA LEU A 168 12.83 1.38 34.78
C LEU A 168 13.35 0.51 35.94
N GLY A 169 14.49 -0.16 35.76
CA GLY A 169 15.16 -0.94 36.80
C GLY A 169 14.70 -2.39 36.94
N HIS A 170 13.76 -2.87 36.11
CA HIS A 170 13.28 -4.25 36.17
C HIS A 170 14.42 -5.22 35.85
N LYS A 171 14.49 -6.33 36.59
CA LYS A 171 15.57 -7.33 36.48
C LYS A 171 15.19 -8.53 35.63
N SER A 172 13.92 -8.70 35.29
CA SER A 172 13.43 -9.71 34.35
C SER A 172 12.41 -9.13 33.36
N GLN A 173 12.19 -9.84 32.24
CA GLN A 173 11.17 -9.45 31.27
C GLN A 173 9.76 -9.76 31.77
N GLU A 174 9.62 -10.76 32.66
CA GLU A 174 8.36 -11.09 33.33
C GLU A 174 7.90 -9.94 34.24
N GLU A 175 8.83 -9.34 35.00
CA GLU A 175 8.57 -8.17 35.83
C GLU A 175 8.17 -6.97 34.96
N ALA A 176 8.94 -6.70 33.91
CA ALA A 176 8.62 -5.64 32.94
C ALA A 176 7.26 -5.85 32.26
N ASN A 177 6.88 -7.10 31.97
CA ASN A 177 5.60 -7.45 31.37
C ASN A 177 4.41 -7.21 32.32
N LEU A 178 4.58 -7.46 33.62
CA LEU A 178 3.54 -7.17 34.60
C LEU A 178 3.30 -5.66 34.71
N ASP A 179 4.37 -4.87 34.71
CA ASP A 179 4.28 -3.41 34.89
C ASP A 179 3.89 -2.65 33.62
N ILE A 180 4.10 -3.23 32.43
CA ILE A 180 3.62 -2.66 31.16
C ILE A 180 2.16 -3.04 30.85
N HIS A 181 1.63 -4.13 31.46
CA HIS A 181 0.28 -4.64 31.23
C HIS A 181 -0.85 -3.60 31.44
N PRO A 182 -0.84 -2.73 32.46
CA PRO A 182 -1.87 -1.70 32.66
C PRO A 182 -2.03 -0.74 31.47
N TYR A 183 -1.02 -0.60 30.62
CA TYR A 183 -1.04 0.27 29.45
C TYR A 183 -1.53 -0.44 28.17
N TYR A 184 -1.76 -1.76 28.21
CA TYR A 184 -2.25 -2.53 27.05
C TYR A 184 -3.55 -1.97 26.47
N PRO A 185 -4.56 -1.60 27.29
CA PRO A 185 -5.80 -1.00 26.77
C PRO A 185 -5.54 0.30 26.02
N LEU A 186 -4.60 1.14 26.46
CA LEU A 186 -4.26 2.40 25.79
C LEU A 186 -3.58 2.16 24.44
N VAL A 187 -2.72 1.14 24.36
CA VAL A 187 -2.14 0.70 23.08
C VAL A 187 -3.19 0.10 22.16
N LYS A 188 -4.15 -0.67 22.69
CA LYS A 188 -5.24 -1.28 21.92
C LYS A 188 -6.27 -0.26 21.41
N VAL A 189 -6.51 0.81 22.17
CA VAL A 189 -7.36 1.95 21.76
C VAL A 189 -6.58 2.90 20.82
N GLU A 190 -5.29 2.63 20.60
CA GLU A 190 -4.42 3.35 19.66
C GLU A 190 -4.47 4.88 19.86
N CYS A 191 -4.49 5.33 21.12
CA CYS A 191 -4.54 6.76 21.42
C CYS A 191 -3.35 7.56 20.85
N SER A 192 -2.24 6.89 20.55
CA SER A 192 -1.09 7.46 19.83
C SER A 192 -0.32 6.35 19.11
N PRO A 193 0.11 6.56 17.84
CA PRO A 193 1.04 5.66 17.17
C PRO A 193 2.42 5.63 17.85
N HIS A 194 2.71 6.61 18.72
CA HIS A 194 3.98 6.73 19.42
C HIS A 194 3.99 6.05 20.80
N LEU A 195 2.83 5.65 21.33
CA LEU A 195 2.74 5.09 22.70
C LEU A 195 3.42 3.72 22.81
N LYS A 196 3.11 2.77 21.92
CA LYS A 196 3.74 1.43 21.95
C LYS A 196 5.27 1.50 21.78
N PRO A 197 5.82 2.23 20.79
CA PRO A 197 7.27 2.44 20.68
C PRO A 197 7.88 3.08 21.93
N PHE A 198 7.22 4.08 22.52
CA PHE A 198 7.68 4.73 23.74
C PHE A 198 7.71 3.77 24.93
N LEU A 199 6.62 3.06 25.21
CA LEU A 199 6.57 2.10 26.32
C LEU A 199 7.64 1.01 26.14
N CYS A 200 7.72 0.41 24.96
CA CYS A 200 8.71 -0.63 24.73
C CYS A 200 10.16 -0.12 24.80
N SER A 201 10.43 1.14 24.45
CA SER A 201 11.76 1.72 24.65
C SER A 201 12.15 1.87 26.13
N LEU A 202 11.19 1.85 27.07
CA LEU A 202 11.43 1.90 28.51
C LEU A 202 11.50 0.51 29.15
N PHE A 203 10.53 -0.35 28.81
CA PHE A 203 10.38 -1.68 29.42
C PHE A 203 11.24 -2.75 28.75
N THR A 204 11.53 -2.62 27.46
CA THR A 204 12.40 -3.52 26.69
C THR A 204 13.30 -2.69 25.78
N PRO A 205 14.21 -1.87 26.31
CA PRO A 205 15.04 -0.95 25.51
C PRO A 205 15.95 -1.71 24.54
N GLN A 206 16.22 -1.13 23.37
CA GLN A 206 17.18 -1.69 22.42
C GLN A 206 18.54 -1.91 23.08
N CYS A 207 19.07 -3.13 22.98
CA CYS A 207 20.43 -3.45 23.39
C CYS A 207 21.43 -2.99 22.32
N VAL A 208 22.27 -2.00 22.63
CA VAL A 208 23.36 -1.55 21.75
C VAL A 208 24.67 -1.73 22.50
N ALA A 209 25.50 -2.67 22.03
CA ALA A 209 26.77 -3.03 22.68
C ALA A 209 26.62 -3.34 24.18
N GLY A 210 25.54 -4.06 24.55
CA GLY A 210 25.25 -4.43 25.94
C GLY A 210 24.74 -3.28 26.82
N LYS A 211 24.25 -2.18 26.22
CA LYS A 211 23.66 -1.04 26.95
C LYS A 211 22.25 -0.74 26.46
N ALA A 212 21.38 -0.33 27.39
CA ALA A 212 20.02 0.09 27.08
C ALA A 212 20.05 1.44 26.39
N ARG A 213 19.45 1.54 25.20
CA ARG A 213 19.27 2.82 24.50
C ARG A 213 18.05 3.56 25.06
N PRO A 214 18.20 4.78 25.62
CA PRO A 214 17.06 5.57 26.11
C PRO A 214 16.18 6.12 24.97
N PRO A 215 14.87 6.35 25.22
CA PRO A 215 14.02 7.04 24.26
C PRO A 215 14.43 8.49 24.05
N CYS A 216 14.11 9.02 22.88
CA CYS A 216 14.19 10.47 22.64
C CYS A 216 13.02 11.19 23.32
N ARG A 217 13.30 12.38 23.87
CA ARG A 217 12.30 13.28 24.48
C ARG A 217 11.09 13.52 23.59
N THR A 218 11.33 13.71 22.28
CA THR A 218 10.29 13.97 21.27
C THR A 218 9.34 12.80 21.08
N LEU A 219 9.80 11.55 21.22
CA LEU A 219 8.93 10.37 21.14
C LEU A 219 8.00 10.30 22.35
N CYS A 220 8.53 10.58 23.54
CA CYS A 220 7.76 10.69 24.77
C CYS A 220 6.69 11.79 24.69
N GLU A 221 7.08 12.99 24.24
CA GLU A 221 6.19 14.15 24.20
C GLU A 221 4.99 13.93 23.28
N LYS A 222 5.21 13.30 22.11
CA LYS A 222 4.13 12.92 21.19
C LYS A 222 3.20 11.89 21.82
N ALA A 223 3.74 10.81 22.39
CA ALA A 223 2.94 9.80 23.09
C ALA A 223 2.11 10.41 24.24
N ARG A 224 2.68 11.34 25.01
CA ARG A 224 2.01 12.05 26.10
C ARG A 224 0.95 13.01 25.61
N SER A 225 1.22 13.78 24.56
CA SER A 225 0.27 14.73 23.96
C SER A 225 -1.02 14.03 23.54
N ASP A 226 -0.85 12.93 22.81
CA ASP A 226 -1.94 12.20 22.18
C ASP A 226 -2.75 11.37 23.20
N CYS A 227 -2.08 10.65 24.11
CA CYS A 227 -2.72 9.77 25.08
C CYS A 227 -3.00 10.41 26.45
N GLY A 228 -2.33 11.52 26.79
CA GLY A 228 -2.40 12.11 28.13
C GLY A 228 -3.78 12.67 28.49
N SER A 229 -4.49 13.22 27.49
CA SER A 229 -5.88 13.68 27.65
C SER A 229 -6.83 12.52 27.92
N LEU A 230 -6.66 11.40 27.21
CA LEU A 230 -7.43 10.18 27.40
C LEU A 230 -7.18 9.56 28.79
N MET A 231 -5.92 9.44 29.21
CA MET A 231 -5.57 8.95 30.55
C MET A 231 -6.19 9.81 31.66
N SER A 232 -6.11 11.14 31.51
CA SER A 232 -6.67 12.09 32.48
C SER A 232 -8.19 11.96 32.61
N ARG A 233 -8.89 11.74 31.48
CA ARG A 233 -10.35 11.53 31.46
C ARG A 233 -10.79 10.28 32.24
N PHE A 234 -9.94 9.26 32.30
CA PHE A 234 -10.17 8.04 33.07
C PHE A 234 -9.56 8.08 34.48
N GLY A 235 -9.08 9.24 34.93
CA GLY A 235 -8.57 9.44 36.28
C GLY A 235 -7.12 8.98 36.50
N TYR A 236 -6.36 8.74 35.44
CA TYR A 236 -4.95 8.34 35.51
C TYR A 236 -4.03 9.48 35.08
N ALA A 237 -3.03 9.81 35.92
CA ALA A 237 -2.00 10.78 35.58
C ALA A 237 -0.87 10.13 34.76
N TRP A 238 -0.21 10.93 33.92
CA TRP A 238 1.01 10.48 33.24
C TRP A 238 2.10 10.15 34.28
N PRO A 239 2.66 8.93 34.31
CA PRO A 239 3.58 8.51 35.37
C PRO A 239 4.85 9.35 35.46
N GLU A 240 5.36 9.51 36.69
CA GLU A 240 6.62 10.25 36.95
C GLU A 240 7.83 9.62 36.26
N SER A 241 7.89 8.29 36.18
CA SER A 241 8.93 7.55 35.46
C SER A 241 8.88 7.76 33.94
N PHE A 242 7.78 8.32 33.41
CA PHE A 242 7.59 8.61 31.98
C PHE A 242 7.71 10.12 31.69
N LYS A 243 8.15 10.95 32.65
CA LYS A 243 8.30 12.39 32.42
C LYS A 243 9.31 12.64 31.31
N CYS A 244 8.85 13.25 30.23
CA CYS A 244 9.66 13.47 29.04
C CYS A 244 10.90 14.32 29.31
N ASP A 245 10.87 15.17 30.35
CA ASP A 245 12.00 15.99 30.75
C ASP A 245 13.23 15.21 31.23
N ALA A 246 13.05 13.92 31.56
CA ALA A 246 14.13 13.02 31.92
C ALA A 246 14.94 12.50 30.72
N PHE A 247 14.49 12.76 29.49
CA PHE A 247 15.13 12.26 28.26
C PHE A 247 15.83 13.38 27.49
N THR A 248 16.97 13.07 26.88
CA THR A 248 17.75 14.05 26.11
C THR A 248 17.26 14.16 24.67
N THR A 249 17.60 15.28 24.02
CA THR A 249 17.36 15.51 22.58
C THR A 249 18.65 15.45 21.75
N GLU A 250 19.81 15.61 22.40
CA GLU A 250 21.13 15.58 21.76
C GLU A 250 21.64 14.14 21.60
N SER A 251 22.24 13.84 20.44
CA SER A 251 22.63 12.49 19.97
C SER A 251 21.50 11.56 19.53
N CYS A 252 20.27 12.06 19.37
CA CYS A 252 19.28 11.42 18.50
C CYS A 252 19.66 11.73 17.04
N GLN A 253 20.69 11.05 16.49
CA GLN A 253 20.85 10.98 15.03
C GLN A 253 19.49 10.54 14.47
N GLN A 254 18.99 11.31 13.51
CA GLN A 254 17.73 11.08 12.82
C GLN A 254 17.84 9.79 11.98
N ASP A 255 17.88 8.65 12.65
CA ASP A 255 17.50 7.38 12.08
C ASP A 255 16.09 7.11 12.59
N HIS A 256 15.13 7.37 11.70
CA HIS A 256 13.82 6.75 11.64
C HIS A 256 13.62 5.61 12.67
N LEU A 257 13.18 5.95 13.90
CA LEU A 257 12.50 5.00 14.80
C LEU A 257 11.02 4.84 14.42
N VAL A 258 10.76 4.98 13.13
CA VAL A 258 9.83 4.14 12.40
C VAL A 258 10.70 3.40 11.40
N ALA A 259 11.45 2.40 11.84
CA ALA A 259 11.41 1.24 10.98
C ALA A 259 9.96 0.72 11.12
N GLN A 260 9.22 0.95 10.06
CA GLN A 260 8.38 -0.12 9.60
C GLN A 260 9.32 -1.33 9.42
N PRO A 261 8.84 -2.59 9.40
CA PRO A 261 9.57 -3.62 8.67
C PRO A 261 10.09 -3.01 7.35
N SER A 262 11.08 -3.57 6.66
CA SER A 262 11.13 -3.27 5.24
C SER A 262 9.78 -3.69 4.68
N LEU A 263 8.85 -2.74 4.62
CA LEU A 263 7.49 -2.93 4.19
C LEU A 263 7.62 -2.84 2.71
N THR A 264 8.11 -3.95 2.20
CA THR A 264 8.11 -4.23 0.79
C THR A 264 6.67 -4.06 0.36
N CYS A 265 6.49 -3.10 -0.54
CA CYS A 265 5.27 -3.01 -1.32
C CYS A 265 4.98 -4.43 -1.84
N GLN A 266 3.76 -4.89 -1.62
CA GLN A 266 3.32 -6.21 -2.06
C GLN A 266 2.17 -6.03 -3.03
N THR A 267 2.10 -6.90 -4.03
CA THR A 267 1.02 -6.85 -5.02
C THR A 267 -0.33 -7.08 -4.34
N ILE A 268 -1.34 -6.34 -4.78
CA ILE A 268 -2.71 -6.50 -4.28
C ILE A 268 -3.27 -7.85 -4.73
N THR A 269 -3.65 -8.70 -3.78
CA THR A 269 -4.28 -10.00 -4.00
C THR A 269 -5.79 -9.98 -3.70
N VAL A 270 -6.25 -8.99 -2.91
CA VAL A 270 -7.67 -8.79 -2.56
C VAL A 270 -8.53 -8.66 -3.83
N PRO A 271 -9.46 -9.59 -4.11
CA PRO A 271 -10.24 -9.61 -5.36
C PRO A 271 -11.03 -8.33 -5.64
N LEU A 272 -11.64 -7.73 -4.61
CA LEU A 272 -12.43 -6.50 -4.76
C LEU A 272 -11.56 -5.31 -5.23
N CYS A 273 -10.29 -5.30 -4.86
CA CYS A 273 -9.34 -4.21 -5.11
C CYS A 273 -8.40 -4.48 -6.28
N LYS A 274 -8.73 -5.45 -7.12
CA LYS A 274 -8.11 -5.59 -8.44
C LYS A 274 -8.61 -4.48 -9.37
N ASP A 275 -7.78 -4.15 -10.37
CA ASP A 275 -8.07 -3.16 -11.41
C ASP A 275 -8.21 -1.71 -10.90
N LEU A 276 -7.29 -1.31 -10.01
CA LEU A 276 -7.14 0.06 -9.53
C LEU A 276 -5.97 0.78 -10.24
N PRO A 277 -5.86 2.12 -10.16
CA PRO A 277 -4.74 2.89 -10.72
C PRO A 277 -3.36 2.53 -10.13
N TYR A 278 -3.34 1.76 -9.04
CA TYR A 278 -2.14 1.29 -8.36
C TYR A 278 -2.26 -0.22 -8.08
N THR A 279 -1.12 -0.91 -8.10
CA THR A 279 -1.06 -2.38 -8.03
C THR A 279 -0.38 -2.89 -6.77
N GLU A 280 0.28 -2.01 -6.02
CA GLU A 280 1.03 -2.36 -4.82
C GLU A 280 0.44 -1.72 -3.56
N THR A 281 0.38 -2.51 -2.50
CA THR A 281 -0.08 -2.11 -1.18
C THR A 281 0.98 -2.39 -0.13
N VAL A 282 0.79 -1.86 1.07
CA VAL A 282 1.63 -2.11 2.23
C VAL A 282 0.78 -2.46 3.44
N LEU A 283 1.31 -3.31 4.31
CA LEU A 283 0.68 -3.73 5.57
C LEU A 283 1.56 -3.37 6.77
N PRO A 284 1.02 -3.08 7.97
CA PRO A 284 -0.40 -3.02 8.23
C PRO A 284 -1.07 -1.91 7.44
N ASN A 285 -2.30 -2.17 6.97
CA ASN A 285 -3.06 -1.14 6.25
C ASN A 285 -3.53 -0.05 7.22
N LEU A 286 -4.28 0.94 6.73
CA LEU A 286 -4.72 2.08 7.54
C LEU A 286 -5.71 1.70 8.66
N LEU A 287 -6.26 0.50 8.60
CA LEU A 287 -7.18 -0.07 9.59
C LEU A 287 -6.47 -1.09 10.51
N GLY A 288 -5.15 -1.23 10.40
CA GLY A 288 -4.35 -2.09 11.28
C GLY A 288 -4.29 -3.57 10.88
N HIS A 289 -4.93 -3.98 9.78
CA HIS A 289 -4.89 -5.38 9.33
C HIS A 289 -3.46 -5.78 8.98
N LYS A 290 -3.03 -6.97 9.43
CA LYS A 290 -1.66 -7.45 9.26
C LYS A 290 -1.48 -8.34 8.02
N SER A 291 -2.57 -8.78 7.39
CA SER A 291 -2.56 -9.55 6.14
C SER A 291 -3.62 -9.06 5.15
N GLN A 292 -3.43 -9.34 3.85
CA GLN A 292 -4.45 -9.03 2.84
C GLN A 292 -5.66 -9.96 2.97
N GLU A 293 -5.48 -11.16 3.52
CA GLU A 293 -6.57 -12.10 3.81
C GLU A 293 -7.51 -11.55 4.89
N GLU A 294 -6.95 -10.93 5.94
CA GLU A 294 -7.71 -10.28 7.00
C GLU A 294 -8.48 -9.07 6.45
N ALA A 295 -7.79 -8.20 5.69
CA ALA A 295 -8.41 -7.06 5.02
C ALA A 295 -9.51 -7.50 4.03
N ASN A 296 -9.29 -8.60 3.31
CA ASN A 296 -10.26 -9.17 2.38
C ASN A 296 -11.52 -9.67 3.10
N LEU A 297 -11.38 -10.30 4.27
CA LEU A 297 -12.54 -10.78 5.03
C LEU A 297 -13.45 -9.63 5.44
N GLU A 298 -12.87 -8.50 5.88
CA GLU A 298 -13.64 -7.34 6.31
C GLU A 298 -14.21 -6.53 5.14
N ILE A 299 -13.39 -6.20 4.13
CA ILE A 299 -13.84 -5.39 2.98
C ILE A 299 -14.95 -6.07 2.19
N ASN A 300 -15.00 -7.40 2.16
CA ASN A 300 -16.02 -8.15 1.43
C ASN A 300 -17.44 -7.92 1.98
N GLN A 301 -17.59 -7.45 3.22
CA GLN A 301 -18.89 -7.06 3.78
C GLN A 301 -19.55 -5.93 2.99
N PHE A 302 -18.76 -5.10 2.30
CA PHE A 302 -19.23 -4.01 1.46
C PHE A 302 -19.51 -4.42 0.01
N SER A 303 -19.26 -5.67 -0.38
CA SER A 303 -19.51 -6.16 -1.74
C SER A 303 -20.93 -5.91 -2.26
N PRO A 304 -22.01 -6.04 -1.46
CA PRO A 304 -23.36 -5.71 -1.92
C PRO A 304 -23.50 -4.25 -2.34
N LEU A 305 -22.91 -3.31 -1.58
CA LEU A 305 -22.95 -1.88 -1.89
C LEU A 305 -22.17 -1.54 -3.16
N VAL A 306 -21.01 -2.19 -3.35
CA VAL A 306 -20.23 -2.06 -4.59
C VAL A 306 -21.01 -2.58 -5.79
N LYS A 307 -21.67 -3.74 -5.67
CA LYS A 307 -22.50 -4.32 -6.76
C LYS A 307 -23.75 -3.52 -7.08
N VAL A 308 -24.31 -2.83 -6.09
CA VAL A 308 -25.45 -1.91 -6.29
C VAL A 308 -24.99 -0.57 -6.87
N GLU A 309 -23.68 -0.33 -6.92
CA GLU A 309 -23.08 0.88 -7.50
C GLU A 309 -23.68 2.17 -6.91
N CYS A 310 -23.89 2.21 -5.59
CA CYS A 310 -24.43 3.39 -4.92
C CYS A 310 -23.53 4.63 -5.07
N SER A 311 -22.23 4.44 -5.31
CA SER A 311 -21.29 5.49 -5.71
C SER A 311 -20.14 4.85 -6.50
N PRO A 312 -19.70 5.45 -7.62
CA PRO A 312 -18.52 4.97 -8.36
C PRO A 312 -17.24 5.08 -7.53
N HIS A 313 -17.23 5.95 -6.51
CA HIS A 313 -16.10 6.20 -5.63
C HIS A 313 -16.00 5.20 -4.47
N LEU A 314 -17.02 4.37 -4.23
CA LEU A 314 -17.04 3.46 -3.07
C LEU A 314 -15.92 2.43 -3.14
N LYS A 315 -15.76 1.72 -4.27
CA LYS A 315 -14.69 0.71 -4.42
C LYS A 315 -13.29 1.33 -4.23
N PRO A 316 -12.92 2.42 -4.93
CA PRO A 316 -11.64 3.10 -4.72
C PRO A 316 -11.44 3.58 -3.28
N PHE A 317 -12.49 4.12 -2.65
CA PHE A 317 -12.43 4.56 -1.26
C PHE A 317 -12.15 3.39 -0.31
N LEU A 318 -12.91 2.31 -0.39
CA LEU A 318 -12.68 1.12 0.43
C LEU A 318 -11.26 0.57 0.20
N CYS A 319 -10.86 0.42 -1.05
CA CYS A 319 -9.53 -0.10 -1.37
C CYS A 319 -8.40 0.83 -0.92
N SER A 320 -8.61 2.15 -0.89
CA SER A 320 -7.63 3.09 -0.32
C SER A 320 -7.42 2.93 1.19
N LEU A 321 -8.36 2.32 1.90
CA LEU A 321 -8.28 2.02 3.34
C LEU A 321 -7.71 0.62 3.60
N TYR A 322 -8.26 -0.38 2.90
CA TYR A 322 -7.93 -1.79 3.12
C TYR A 322 -6.68 -2.27 2.36
N THR A 323 -6.39 -1.66 1.21
CA THR A 323 -5.20 -1.92 0.38
C THR A 323 -4.60 -0.59 -0.09
N PRO A 324 -4.10 0.25 0.82
CA PRO A 324 -3.61 1.59 0.48
C PRO A 324 -2.39 1.55 -0.44
N PRO A 325 -2.22 2.50 -1.38
CA PRO A 325 -1.06 2.55 -2.24
C PRO A 325 0.23 2.66 -1.42
N CYS A 326 1.22 1.85 -1.79
CA CYS A 326 2.54 1.86 -1.19
C CYS A 326 3.41 2.96 -1.82
N VAL A 327 3.84 3.94 -1.04
CA VAL A 327 4.79 4.97 -1.49
C VAL A 327 6.00 4.95 -0.56
N ALA A 328 7.15 4.54 -1.09
CA ALA A 328 8.39 4.39 -0.31
C ALA A 328 8.20 3.56 0.98
N GLY A 329 7.45 2.44 0.88
CA GLY A 329 7.18 1.54 2.00
C GLY A 329 6.11 2.04 2.99
N LYS A 330 5.41 3.13 2.70
CA LYS A 330 4.36 3.71 3.55
C LYS A 330 2.99 3.68 2.90
N ALA A 331 1.98 3.39 3.71
CA ALA A 331 0.58 3.45 3.29
C ALA A 331 0.20 4.91 3.09
N ARG A 332 -0.26 5.24 1.88
CA ARG A 332 -0.83 6.57 1.62
C ARG A 332 -2.32 6.58 1.97
N PRO A 333 -2.79 7.55 2.79
CA PRO A 333 -4.20 7.65 3.17
C PRO A 333 -5.09 8.23 2.06
N PRO A 334 -6.38 7.88 2.02
CA PRO A 334 -7.33 8.56 1.15
C PRO A 334 -7.41 10.04 1.45
N CYS A 335 -7.90 10.78 0.46
CA CYS A 335 -8.30 12.16 0.61
C CYS A 335 -9.78 12.26 1.04
N ARG A 336 -10.15 13.41 1.59
CA ARG A 336 -11.50 13.73 2.03
C ARG A 336 -12.52 13.71 0.88
N THR A 337 -12.18 14.26 -0.28
CA THR A 337 -13.09 14.31 -1.44
C THR A 337 -13.53 12.92 -1.88
N LEU A 338 -12.59 11.97 -2.03
CA LEU A 338 -12.90 10.57 -2.36
C LEU A 338 -13.85 9.93 -1.33
N CYS A 339 -13.62 10.19 -0.04
CA CYS A 339 -14.48 9.72 1.03
C CYS A 339 -15.90 10.32 0.95
N GLU A 340 -15.99 11.64 0.80
CA GLU A 340 -17.29 12.34 0.77
C GLU A 340 -18.14 11.91 -0.43
N GLN A 341 -17.51 11.69 -1.58
CA GLN A 341 -18.19 11.19 -2.77
C GLN A 341 -18.62 9.73 -2.63
N ALA A 342 -17.80 8.88 -2.02
CA ALA A 342 -18.20 7.51 -1.66
C ALA A 342 -19.38 7.51 -0.67
N ARG A 343 -19.36 8.41 0.33
CA ARG A 343 -20.40 8.56 1.34
C ARG A 343 -21.72 9.07 0.74
N SER A 344 -21.67 10.06 -0.15
CA SER A 344 -22.84 10.80 -0.64
C SER A 344 -23.98 9.92 -1.19
N GLY A 345 -23.66 8.87 -1.93
CA GLY A 345 -24.65 7.93 -2.48
C GLY A 345 -24.92 6.71 -1.60
N CYS A 346 -23.93 6.27 -0.82
CA CYS A 346 -24.01 5.01 -0.09
C CYS A 346 -24.51 5.15 1.35
N GLU A 347 -24.33 6.30 2.00
CA GLU A 347 -24.78 6.55 3.38
C GLU A 347 -26.31 6.51 3.49
N LEU A 348 -27.01 7.13 2.54
CA LEU A 348 -28.47 7.09 2.49
C LEU A 348 -28.98 5.66 2.31
N LEU A 349 -28.32 4.88 1.45
CA LEU A 349 -28.67 3.48 1.23
C LEU A 349 -28.42 2.64 2.48
N MET A 350 -27.26 2.80 3.13
CA MET A 350 -26.90 2.09 4.37
C MET A 350 -27.86 2.40 5.51
N SER A 351 -28.17 3.68 5.74
CA SER A 351 -29.08 4.12 6.80
C SER A 351 -30.49 3.56 6.63
N ARG A 352 -30.98 3.41 5.40
CA ARG A 352 -32.28 2.80 5.09
C ARG A 352 -32.37 1.34 5.55
N PHE A 353 -31.25 0.63 5.57
CA PHE A 353 -31.17 -0.76 6.05
C PHE A 353 -30.65 -0.87 7.49
N GLY A 354 -30.59 0.25 8.23
CA GLY A 354 -30.19 0.29 9.64
C GLY A 354 -28.67 0.22 9.88
N PHE A 355 -27.86 0.41 8.85
CA PHE A 355 -26.40 0.48 8.97
C PHE A 355 -25.94 1.94 9.04
N VAL A 356 -24.90 2.20 9.84
CA VAL A 356 -24.31 3.53 10.01
C VAL A 356 -22.97 3.58 9.30
N TRP A 357 -22.61 4.74 8.73
CA TRP A 357 -21.28 4.94 8.16
C TRP A 357 -20.21 4.75 9.26
N PRO A 358 -19.24 3.82 9.10
CA PRO A 358 -18.30 3.47 10.16
C PRO A 358 -17.45 4.65 10.66
N GLU A 359 -17.10 4.65 11.95
CA GLU A 359 -16.27 5.71 12.55
C GLU A 359 -14.88 5.79 11.91
N ALA A 360 -14.29 4.66 11.55
CA ALA A 360 -13.01 4.58 10.83
C ALA A 360 -13.07 5.20 9.42
N PHE A 361 -14.27 5.41 8.86
CA PHE A 361 -14.48 5.95 7.51
C PHE A 361 -14.89 7.43 7.54
N ARG A 362 -14.79 8.09 8.69
CA ARG A 362 -15.18 9.51 8.81
C ARG A 362 -14.31 10.40 7.93
N CYS A 363 -14.93 11.05 6.95
CA CYS A 363 -14.22 11.85 5.95
C CYS A 363 -13.45 13.03 6.57
N GLU A 364 -13.87 13.51 7.74
CA GLU A 364 -13.17 14.58 8.45
C GLU A 364 -11.76 14.16 8.92
N ALA A 365 -11.50 12.85 9.07
CA ALA A 365 -10.20 12.30 9.47
C ALA A 365 -9.15 12.30 8.33
N PHE A 366 -9.58 12.51 7.08
CA PHE A 366 -8.71 12.45 5.91
C PHE A 366 -8.26 13.83 5.42
N THR A 367 -7.13 13.86 4.69
CA THR A 367 -6.51 15.10 4.22
C THR A 367 -7.31 15.71 3.06
N THR A 368 -7.19 17.02 2.86
CA THR A 368 -7.78 17.74 1.72
C THR A 368 -6.82 17.84 0.53
N GLU A 369 -5.74 17.05 0.53
CA GLU A 369 -4.79 17.00 -0.60
C GLU A 369 -5.42 16.33 -1.82
N SER A 370 -4.84 16.60 -3.01
CA SER A 370 -5.29 16.05 -4.29
C SER A 370 -5.45 14.52 -4.25
N CYS A 371 -6.55 14.07 -4.84
CA CYS A 371 -6.94 12.67 -4.93
C CYS A 371 -6.50 11.98 -6.22
N GLN A 372 -5.71 12.66 -7.07
CA GLN A 372 -5.35 12.21 -8.42
C GLN A 372 -4.74 10.80 -8.44
N GLN A 373 -3.96 10.41 -7.41
CA GLN A 373 -3.40 9.05 -7.33
C GLN A 373 -4.44 7.93 -7.15
N TYR A 374 -5.65 8.27 -6.68
CA TYR A 374 -6.78 7.36 -6.58
C TYR A 374 -7.67 7.40 -7.85
N GLY A 375 -7.23 8.11 -8.89
CA GLY A 375 -7.98 8.32 -10.12
C GLY A 375 -9.07 9.38 -9.99
N VAL A 376 -9.05 10.19 -8.92
CA VAL A 376 -10.06 11.21 -8.61
C VAL A 376 -9.48 12.61 -8.87
N GLY A 377 -10.08 13.37 -9.78
CA GLY A 377 -9.63 14.70 -10.18
C GLY A 377 -9.87 15.77 -9.13
N SER A 378 -9.45 17.01 -9.42
CA SER A 378 -9.66 18.15 -8.52
C SER A 378 -11.15 18.48 -8.31
N SER A 379 -12.01 18.14 -9.27
CA SER A 379 -13.48 18.19 -9.18
C SER A 379 -14.10 17.00 -8.47
N GLY A 380 -13.29 15.96 -8.18
CA GLY A 380 -13.74 14.69 -7.65
C GLY A 380 -14.16 13.68 -8.74
N ASP A 381 -13.99 13.98 -10.02
CA ASP A 381 -14.38 13.06 -11.09
C ASP A 381 -13.41 11.87 -11.24
N MET A 382 -13.92 10.71 -11.65
CA MET A 382 -13.10 9.51 -11.89
C MET A 382 -13.03 9.12 -13.35
N CYS A 383 -11.86 8.63 -13.76
CA CYS A 383 -11.71 8.04 -15.09
C CYS A 383 -12.31 6.62 -15.15
N GLU A 384 -13.10 6.36 -16.19
CA GLU A 384 -13.67 5.07 -16.54
C GLU A 384 -13.42 4.75 -18.04
N PRO A 385 -13.35 3.46 -18.41
CA PRO A 385 -13.20 3.08 -19.81
C PRO A 385 -14.33 3.58 -20.70
N ILE A 386 -14.01 3.99 -21.92
CA ILE A 386 -15.01 4.44 -22.89
C ILE A 386 -15.86 3.26 -23.37
N THR A 387 -17.16 3.34 -23.10
CA THR A 387 -18.17 2.37 -23.53
C THR A 387 -19.01 2.87 -24.71
N ILE A 388 -18.98 4.18 -25.00
CA ILE A 388 -19.71 4.78 -26.13
C ILE A 388 -19.16 4.23 -27.46
N PRO A 389 -19.94 3.46 -28.26
CA PRO A 389 -19.43 2.75 -29.44
C PRO A 389 -18.75 3.67 -30.47
N LEU A 390 -19.28 4.88 -30.66
CA LEU A 390 -18.73 5.86 -31.60
C LEU A 390 -17.32 6.36 -31.21
N CYS A 391 -17.00 6.32 -29.92
CA CYS A 391 -15.73 6.80 -29.35
C CYS A 391 -14.76 5.66 -28.98
N GLN A 392 -15.10 4.42 -29.31
CA GLN A 392 -14.17 3.30 -29.16
C GLN A 392 -13.07 3.38 -30.23
N GLY A 393 -11.86 2.96 -29.84
CA GLY A 393 -10.71 2.86 -30.75
C GLY A 393 -9.99 4.17 -31.05
N LEU A 394 -10.28 5.25 -30.33
CA LEU A 394 -9.52 6.51 -30.32
C LEU A 394 -8.14 6.34 -29.66
N SER A 395 -7.29 7.35 -29.84
CA SER A 395 -5.99 7.50 -29.17
C SER A 395 -6.04 7.47 -27.64
N TYR A 396 -7.20 7.74 -27.04
CA TYR A 396 -7.46 7.61 -25.61
C TYR A 396 -8.63 6.66 -25.36
N ASN A 397 -8.60 5.97 -24.22
CA ASN A 397 -9.60 4.95 -23.87
C ASN A 397 -10.28 5.19 -22.51
N GLN A 398 -9.94 6.29 -21.84
CA GLN A 398 -10.50 6.69 -20.54
C GLN A 398 -11.30 7.99 -20.69
N THR A 399 -12.46 8.06 -20.04
CA THR A 399 -13.29 9.25 -19.92
C THR A 399 -13.77 9.45 -18.49
N THR A 400 -14.37 10.59 -18.17
CA THR A 400 -14.93 10.87 -16.84
C THR A 400 -16.36 10.32 -16.69
N THR A 401 -16.75 9.94 -15.47
CA THR A 401 -18.12 9.58 -15.11
C THR A 401 -19.14 10.68 -15.38
N GLN A 402 -18.75 11.96 -15.25
CA GLN A 402 -19.57 13.11 -15.60
C GLN A 402 -18.90 13.92 -16.70
N ASN A 403 -19.51 13.96 -17.88
CA ASN A 403 -18.91 14.60 -19.05
C ASN A 403 -19.02 16.14 -19.01
N LEU A 404 -18.47 16.84 -20.03
CA LEU A 404 -18.48 18.31 -20.11
C LEU A 404 -19.88 18.93 -20.19
N LEU A 405 -20.90 18.11 -20.49
CA LEU A 405 -22.30 18.52 -20.59
C LEU A 405 -23.10 18.19 -19.32
N GLY A 406 -22.46 17.59 -18.31
CA GLY A 406 -23.07 17.27 -17.03
C GLY A 406 -23.88 15.97 -17.01
N HIS A 407 -23.83 15.14 -18.06
CA HIS A 407 -24.51 13.83 -18.06
C HIS A 407 -23.98 12.94 -16.94
N ALA A 408 -24.87 12.21 -16.27
CA ALA A 408 -24.53 11.45 -15.06
C ALA A 408 -23.72 10.17 -15.33
N ASN A 409 -23.74 9.67 -16.57
CA ASN A 409 -23.00 8.47 -17.00
C ASN A 409 -22.86 8.42 -18.52
N GLN A 410 -22.01 7.53 -19.02
CA GLN A 410 -21.80 7.30 -20.45
C GLN A 410 -23.04 6.80 -21.20
N GLY A 411 -24.00 6.12 -20.55
CA GLY A 411 -25.24 5.67 -21.18
C GLY A 411 -26.14 6.83 -21.58
N GLU A 412 -26.28 7.82 -20.69
CA GLU A 412 -26.97 9.08 -20.98
C GLU A 412 -26.24 9.87 -22.07
N ALA A 413 -24.92 9.99 -21.95
CA ALA A 413 -24.10 10.66 -22.96
C ALA A 413 -24.24 9.99 -24.34
N MET A 414 -24.21 8.66 -24.41
CA MET A 414 -24.40 7.88 -25.64
C MET A 414 -25.79 8.14 -26.25
N ALA A 415 -26.85 8.14 -25.44
CA ALA A 415 -28.20 8.39 -25.92
C ALA A 415 -28.32 9.77 -26.56
N ARG A 416 -27.75 10.81 -25.93
CA ARG A 416 -27.72 12.18 -26.46
C ARG A 416 -26.84 12.30 -27.71
N MET A 417 -25.67 11.66 -27.70
CA MET A 417 -24.71 11.69 -28.80
C MET A 417 -25.24 10.98 -30.06
N SER A 418 -26.12 9.99 -29.91
CA SER A 418 -26.66 9.21 -31.03
C SER A 418 -27.33 10.05 -32.14
N PHE A 419 -27.81 11.25 -31.80
CA PHE A 419 -28.34 12.22 -32.76
C PHE A 419 -27.32 12.59 -33.86
N PHE A 420 -26.02 12.58 -33.53
CA PHE A 420 -24.95 12.92 -34.45
C PHE A 420 -24.46 11.76 -35.31
N ASN A 421 -25.01 10.55 -35.17
CA ASN A 421 -24.59 9.38 -35.96
C ASN A 421 -24.68 9.66 -37.47
N SER A 422 -25.79 10.26 -37.93
CA SER A 422 -25.97 10.63 -39.33
C SER A 422 -24.99 11.72 -39.77
N LEU A 423 -24.65 12.66 -38.88
CA LEU A 423 -23.68 13.72 -39.19
C LEU A 423 -22.27 13.14 -39.35
N VAL A 424 -21.83 12.27 -38.44
CA VAL A 424 -20.53 11.60 -38.54
C VAL A 424 -20.43 10.73 -39.80
N GLN A 425 -21.52 10.05 -40.18
CA GLN A 425 -21.58 9.26 -41.42
C GLN A 425 -21.43 10.11 -42.68
N THR A 426 -21.78 11.39 -42.66
CA THR A 426 -21.63 12.27 -43.84
C THR A 426 -20.18 12.68 -44.10
N MET A 427 -19.25 12.44 -43.14
CA MET A 427 -17.84 12.85 -43.21
C MET A 427 -17.69 14.33 -43.59
N CYS A 428 -18.54 15.18 -43.01
CA CYS A 428 -18.57 16.61 -43.29
C CYS A 428 -17.28 17.33 -42.85
N SER A 429 -16.60 16.80 -41.84
CA SER A 429 -15.25 17.17 -41.43
C SER A 429 -14.54 15.93 -40.87
N GLU A 430 -13.22 15.83 -41.05
CA GLU A 430 -12.39 14.77 -40.46
C GLU A 430 -12.35 14.88 -38.93
N ASP A 431 -12.53 16.10 -38.40
CA ASP A 431 -12.49 16.41 -36.97
C ASP A 431 -13.80 16.11 -36.23
N ILE A 432 -14.93 15.90 -36.94
CA ILE A 432 -16.27 15.88 -36.31
C ILE A 432 -16.44 14.73 -35.31
N ARG A 433 -15.95 13.52 -35.63
CA ARG A 433 -16.04 12.36 -34.74
C ARG A 433 -15.23 12.61 -33.47
N LEU A 434 -14.00 13.09 -33.62
CA LEU A 434 -13.11 13.33 -32.50
C LEU A 434 -13.60 14.50 -31.64
N LEU A 435 -14.15 15.56 -32.24
CA LEU A 435 -14.78 16.67 -31.50
C LEU A 435 -15.93 16.16 -30.65
N LEU A 436 -16.87 15.42 -31.24
CA LEU A 436 -18.02 14.89 -30.50
C LEU A 436 -17.54 14.00 -29.35
N CYS A 437 -16.55 13.14 -29.57
CA CYS A 437 -16.00 12.31 -28.50
C CYS A 437 -15.30 13.16 -27.43
N ARG A 438 -14.53 14.18 -27.79
CA ARG A 438 -13.90 15.12 -26.84
C ARG A 438 -14.90 15.97 -26.05
N VAL A 439 -16.18 16.01 -26.45
CA VAL A 439 -17.25 16.68 -25.70
C VAL A 439 -18.07 15.68 -24.87
N TYR A 440 -18.49 14.57 -25.49
CA TYR A 440 -19.41 13.61 -24.88
C TYR A 440 -18.71 12.55 -24.02
N ALA A 441 -17.48 12.19 -24.36
CA ALA A 441 -16.60 11.28 -23.62
C ALA A 441 -15.17 11.86 -23.62
N PRO A 442 -14.94 13.03 -23.00
CA PRO A 442 -13.65 13.71 -23.05
C PRO A 442 -12.54 12.84 -22.46
N GLU A 443 -11.32 13.03 -22.92
CA GLU A 443 -10.14 12.34 -22.38
C GLU A 443 -9.98 12.67 -20.89
N CYS A 444 -9.85 11.62 -20.09
CA CYS A 444 -9.62 11.71 -18.66
C CYS A 444 -8.22 11.17 -18.34
N VAL A 445 -7.37 12.02 -17.76
CA VAL A 445 -6.04 11.64 -17.28
C VAL A 445 -5.94 11.98 -15.81
N ALA A 446 -5.80 10.96 -14.97
CA ALA A 446 -5.74 11.10 -13.51
C ALA A 446 -6.92 11.91 -12.92
N GLY A 447 -8.12 11.77 -13.49
CA GLY A 447 -9.32 12.47 -13.07
C GLY A 447 -9.46 13.90 -13.60
N GLU A 448 -8.47 14.41 -14.35
CA GLU A 448 -8.56 15.71 -15.01
C GLU A 448 -9.09 15.54 -16.44
N VAL A 449 -10.04 16.41 -16.80
CA VAL A 449 -10.73 16.38 -18.09
C VAL A 449 -10.12 17.42 -19.03
N GLN A 450 -9.66 16.99 -20.20
CA GLN A 450 -9.17 17.92 -21.21
C GLN A 450 -10.30 18.41 -22.12
N ARG A 451 -10.51 19.72 -22.17
CA ARG A 451 -11.49 20.37 -23.07
C ARG A 451 -10.94 20.52 -24.48
N PRO A 452 -11.77 20.39 -25.54
CA PRO A 452 -11.33 20.65 -26.91
C PRO A 452 -10.97 22.13 -27.08
N CYS A 453 -10.00 22.43 -27.94
CA CYS A 453 -9.69 23.82 -28.29
C CYS A 453 -10.76 24.44 -29.20
N ARG A 454 -10.97 25.76 -29.06
CA ARG A 454 -11.86 26.53 -29.95
C ARG A 454 -11.51 26.35 -31.41
N SER A 455 -10.23 26.48 -31.76
CA SER A 455 -9.74 26.32 -33.14
C SER A 455 -10.05 24.94 -33.72
N PHE A 456 -9.97 23.88 -32.92
CA PHE A 456 -10.35 22.52 -33.31
C PHE A 456 -11.86 22.38 -33.53
N CYS A 457 -12.67 22.98 -32.64
CA CYS A 457 -14.12 23.02 -32.82
C CYS A 457 -14.52 23.75 -34.12
N GLU A 458 -13.92 24.91 -34.41
CA GLU A 458 -14.27 25.69 -35.60
C GLU A 458 -13.97 24.94 -36.90
N ARG A 459 -12.89 24.14 -36.95
CA ARG A 459 -12.60 23.27 -38.11
C ARG A 459 -13.65 22.19 -38.33
N ALA A 460 -14.09 21.54 -37.24
CA ALA A 460 -15.16 20.56 -37.31
C ALA A 460 -16.48 21.22 -37.74
N LYS A 461 -16.76 22.42 -37.22
CA LYS A 461 -17.96 23.20 -37.52
C LYS A 461 -18.01 23.64 -38.98
N GLN A 462 -16.91 24.18 -39.53
CA GLN A 462 -16.85 24.73 -40.89
C GLN A 462 -17.33 23.74 -41.97
N GLY A 463 -17.00 22.45 -41.84
CA GLY A 463 -17.41 21.43 -42.82
C GLY A 463 -18.85 20.91 -42.62
N CYS A 464 -19.39 21.03 -41.41
CA CYS A 464 -20.62 20.38 -40.99
C CYS A 464 -21.82 21.34 -40.84
N GLU A 465 -21.59 22.60 -40.49
CA GLU A 465 -22.65 23.60 -40.27
C GLU A 465 -23.49 23.85 -41.53
N ASP A 466 -22.84 23.99 -42.69
CA ASP A 466 -23.53 24.18 -43.98
C ASP A 466 -24.45 22.99 -44.32
N ARG A 467 -23.97 21.77 -44.06
CA ARG A 467 -24.76 20.54 -44.27
C ARG A 467 -25.91 20.43 -43.30
N MET A 468 -25.72 20.76 -42.03
CA MET A 468 -26.80 20.77 -41.04
C MET A 468 -27.88 21.78 -41.43
N THR A 469 -27.48 22.98 -41.84
CA THR A 469 -28.37 24.05 -42.27
C THR A 469 -29.18 23.65 -43.51
N ALA A 470 -28.58 22.89 -44.43
CA ALA A 470 -29.29 22.34 -45.60
C ALA A 470 -30.44 21.37 -45.24
N PHE A 471 -30.39 20.76 -44.04
CA PHE A 471 -31.48 19.92 -43.49
C PHE A 471 -32.37 20.68 -42.49
N GLY A 472 -32.23 22.01 -42.39
CA GLY A 472 -33.02 22.84 -41.48
C GLY A 472 -32.64 22.69 -40.01
N VAL A 473 -31.44 22.19 -39.71
CA VAL A 473 -30.93 22.00 -38.35
C VAL A 473 -29.79 22.99 -38.12
N SER A 474 -29.86 23.79 -37.05
CA SER A 474 -28.78 24.70 -36.68
C SER A 474 -27.69 23.98 -35.88
N TRP A 475 -26.47 24.53 -35.89
CA TRP A 475 -25.40 24.04 -35.03
C TRP A 475 -25.83 24.04 -33.54
N PRO A 476 -25.61 22.95 -32.78
CA PRO A 476 -26.17 22.80 -31.43
C PRO A 476 -25.58 23.82 -30.44
N PRO A 477 -26.39 24.36 -29.52
CA PRO A 477 -25.91 25.26 -28.46
C PRO A 477 -24.78 24.66 -27.61
N GLU A 478 -24.82 23.35 -27.37
CA GLU A 478 -23.85 22.62 -26.55
C GLU A 478 -22.48 22.47 -27.24
N LEU A 479 -22.41 22.68 -28.56
CA LEU A 479 -21.19 22.59 -29.36
C LEU A 479 -20.71 23.97 -29.84
N GLN A 480 -21.25 25.06 -29.31
CA GLN A 480 -20.85 26.39 -29.74
C GLN A 480 -19.37 26.65 -29.45
N CYS A 481 -18.57 26.83 -30.50
CA CYS A 481 -17.11 26.80 -30.39
C CYS A 481 -16.51 27.93 -29.53
N ASN A 482 -17.22 29.06 -29.43
CA ASN A 482 -16.90 30.16 -28.53
C ASN A 482 -16.91 29.77 -27.03
N SER A 483 -17.61 28.71 -26.64
CA SER A 483 -17.61 28.17 -25.27
C SER A 483 -16.33 27.41 -24.89
N PHE A 484 -15.51 27.06 -25.88
CA PHE A 484 -14.25 26.34 -25.67
C PHE A 484 -13.05 27.30 -25.49
N PRO A 485 -12.06 26.91 -24.67
CA PRO A 485 -10.83 27.69 -24.46
C PRO A 485 -9.89 27.66 -25.68
N GLU A 486 -9.01 28.66 -25.76
CA GLU A 486 -7.97 28.78 -26.80
C GLU A 486 -6.62 28.19 -26.34
N GLU A 487 -6.36 28.17 -25.03
CA GLU A 487 -5.13 27.71 -24.39
C GLU A 487 -5.42 26.64 -23.33
N MET A 488 -4.42 25.79 -23.02
CA MET A 488 -4.55 24.67 -22.08
C MET A 488 -5.73 23.73 -22.42
N CYS A 489 -5.85 23.43 -23.71
CA CYS A 489 -6.91 22.64 -24.30
C CYS A 489 -6.33 21.58 -25.23
N ALA A 490 -7.10 20.54 -25.49
CA ALA A 490 -6.71 19.52 -26.45
C ALA A 490 -6.90 20.06 -27.87
N SER A 491 -5.79 20.38 -28.52
CA SER A 491 -5.65 20.45 -29.99
C SER A 491 -4.68 19.37 -30.40
N GLU A 492 -4.90 18.74 -31.57
CA GLU A 492 -4.11 17.64 -32.15
C GLU A 492 -2.65 17.53 -31.67
N GLU A 493 -2.41 16.69 -30.66
CA GLU A 493 -1.08 16.15 -30.33
C GLU A 493 -1.01 14.61 -30.44
N SER A 494 -2.04 13.96 -30.96
CA SER A 494 -1.96 12.54 -31.33
C SER A 494 -1.80 12.36 -32.84
N ARG A 495 -0.57 12.58 -33.32
CA ARG A 495 -0.08 11.88 -34.53
C ARG A 495 0.27 10.41 -34.26
N THR A 496 -0.29 9.81 -33.21
CA THR A 496 0.00 8.44 -32.76
C THR A 496 -0.95 7.38 -33.29
N GLU A 497 -1.94 7.73 -34.13
CA GLU A 497 -2.82 6.75 -34.77
C GLU A 497 -2.30 6.24 -36.13
N MET A 498 -1.01 6.39 -36.43
CA MET A 498 -0.40 5.69 -37.56
C MET A 498 -0.23 4.22 -37.20
N LEU A 499 -1.07 3.36 -37.78
CA LEU A 499 -1.07 1.93 -37.51
C LEU A 499 -0.12 1.21 -38.47
N ASN A 500 0.97 0.69 -37.92
CA ASN A 500 1.79 -0.30 -38.61
C ASN A 500 1.04 -1.64 -38.75
N ALA A 501 1.61 -2.60 -39.48
CA ALA A 501 0.94 -3.86 -39.78
C ALA A 501 0.56 -4.67 -38.52
N GLU A 502 1.38 -4.62 -37.46
CA GLU A 502 1.08 -5.23 -36.16
C GLU A 502 -0.10 -4.54 -35.46
N GLY A 503 -0.16 -3.20 -35.52
CA GLY A 503 -1.28 -2.40 -34.99
C GLY A 503 -2.58 -2.64 -35.73
N VAL A 504 -2.54 -2.73 -37.07
CA VAL A 504 -3.69 -3.13 -37.91
C VAL A 504 -4.21 -4.49 -37.49
N LEU A 505 -3.33 -5.48 -37.32
CA LEU A 505 -3.73 -6.82 -36.90
C LEU A 505 -4.39 -6.81 -35.51
N ALA A 506 -3.82 -6.07 -34.56
CA ALA A 506 -4.38 -5.94 -33.22
C ALA A 506 -5.78 -5.31 -33.24
N LYS A 507 -5.97 -4.20 -33.95
CA LYS A 507 -7.29 -3.55 -34.07
C LYS A 507 -8.31 -4.44 -34.80
N LEU A 508 -7.94 -5.14 -35.88
CA LEU A 508 -8.86 -6.07 -36.56
C LEU A 508 -9.28 -7.25 -35.68
N ASN A 509 -8.37 -7.76 -34.85
CA ASN A 509 -8.71 -8.82 -33.89
C ASN A 509 -9.67 -8.30 -32.81
N ALA A 510 -9.42 -7.10 -32.27
CA ALA A 510 -10.30 -6.45 -31.30
C ALA A 510 -11.68 -6.13 -31.90
N GLY A 511 -11.74 -5.72 -33.17
CA GLY A 511 -12.96 -5.44 -33.92
C GLY A 511 -13.78 -6.68 -34.32
N GLY A 512 -13.35 -7.88 -33.92
CA GLY A 512 -14.12 -9.11 -34.16
C GLY A 512 -14.11 -9.57 -35.62
N PHE A 513 -13.13 -9.14 -36.42
CA PHE A 513 -13.00 -9.54 -37.82
C PHE A 513 -12.46 -10.97 -38.00
N SER A 514 -12.23 -11.71 -36.91
CA SER A 514 -11.88 -13.13 -36.98
C SER A 514 -13.08 -13.99 -37.42
N VAL A 515 -12.77 -15.18 -37.95
CA VAL A 515 -13.77 -16.21 -38.31
C VAL A 515 -13.49 -17.45 -37.46
N ARG A 516 -14.48 -17.89 -36.69
CA ARG A 516 -14.36 -18.96 -35.68
C ARG A 516 -13.19 -18.75 -34.69
N GLY A 517 -12.94 -17.50 -34.31
CA GLY A 517 -11.86 -17.14 -33.38
C GLY A 517 -10.44 -17.31 -33.94
N ARG A 518 -10.28 -17.62 -35.23
CA ARG A 518 -8.96 -17.64 -35.89
C ARG A 518 -8.64 -16.26 -36.44
N PRO A 519 -7.59 -15.58 -35.93
CA PRO A 519 -7.18 -14.27 -36.41
C PRO A 519 -6.52 -14.38 -37.79
N LEU A 520 -6.37 -13.23 -38.46
CA LEU A 520 -5.56 -13.12 -39.66
C LEU A 520 -4.07 -13.23 -39.32
N SER A 521 -3.25 -13.56 -40.30
CA SER A 521 -1.79 -13.55 -40.15
C SER A 521 -1.23 -12.14 -40.33
N LEU A 522 -0.06 -11.88 -39.76
CA LEU A 522 0.68 -10.63 -39.96
C LEU A 522 1.01 -10.39 -41.45
N ARG A 523 1.19 -11.46 -42.22
CA ARG A 523 1.38 -11.39 -43.68
C ARG A 523 0.16 -10.78 -44.35
N THR A 524 -1.04 -11.24 -44.00
CA THR A 524 -2.29 -10.70 -44.51
C THR A 524 -2.51 -9.27 -44.06
N ALA A 525 -2.17 -8.93 -42.80
CA ALA A 525 -2.26 -7.57 -42.30
C ALA A 525 -1.35 -6.59 -43.09
N ARG A 526 -0.15 -7.01 -43.50
CA ARG A 526 0.73 -6.20 -44.37
C ARG A 526 0.14 -5.95 -45.75
N LEU A 527 -0.55 -6.93 -46.33
CA LEU A 527 -1.27 -6.75 -47.59
C LEU A 527 -2.41 -5.76 -47.43
N LEU A 528 -3.20 -5.88 -46.35
CA LEU A 528 -4.31 -4.98 -46.06
C LEU A 528 -3.84 -3.54 -45.82
N LEU A 529 -2.72 -3.36 -45.10
CA LEU A 529 -2.07 -2.07 -44.95
C LEU A 529 -1.66 -1.51 -46.32
N THR A 530 -0.96 -2.30 -47.13
CA THR A 530 -0.51 -1.85 -48.47
C THR A 530 -1.66 -1.48 -49.40
N LEU A 531 -2.82 -2.12 -49.23
CA LEU A 531 -4.02 -1.79 -50.01
C LEU A 531 -4.63 -0.44 -49.61
N MET A 532 -4.53 -0.07 -48.34
CA MET A 532 -5.23 1.07 -47.74
C MET A 532 -4.35 2.31 -47.57
N ASP A 533 -3.03 2.12 -47.50
CA ASP A 533 -1.99 3.16 -47.46
C ASP A 533 -1.92 3.89 -48.81
N THR A 534 -2.74 4.94 -48.93
CA THR A 534 -2.90 5.70 -50.16
C THR A 534 -1.79 6.73 -50.35
N ASP A 535 -1.18 7.19 -49.27
CA ASP A 535 -0.12 8.20 -49.26
C ASP A 535 1.30 7.59 -49.22
N VAL A 536 1.40 6.25 -49.15
CA VAL A 536 2.64 5.46 -49.19
C VAL A 536 3.53 5.73 -47.98
N THR A 537 2.91 5.98 -46.83
CA THR A 537 3.60 6.23 -45.56
C THR A 537 4.02 4.95 -44.83
N ARG A 538 3.48 3.79 -45.25
CA ARG A 538 3.65 2.46 -44.64
C ARG A 538 2.99 2.26 -43.28
N ASP A 539 2.11 3.17 -42.91
CA ASP A 539 1.21 3.03 -41.77
C ASP A 539 -0.19 3.49 -42.21
N LEU A 540 -1.23 3.18 -41.44
CA LEU A 540 -2.59 3.66 -41.74
C LEU A 540 -3.01 4.75 -40.78
N ASP A 541 -3.52 5.86 -41.31
CA ASP A 541 -4.24 6.84 -40.51
C ASP A 541 -5.67 6.35 -40.14
N VAL A 542 -6.42 7.18 -39.40
CA VAL A 542 -7.77 6.86 -38.95
C VAL A 542 -8.75 6.65 -40.10
N VAL A 543 -8.62 7.44 -41.17
CA VAL A 543 -9.49 7.40 -42.35
C VAL A 543 -9.20 6.15 -43.17
N GLU A 544 -7.93 5.83 -43.37
CA GLU A 544 -7.47 4.63 -44.07
C GLU A 544 -7.84 3.36 -43.30
N PHE A 545 -7.70 3.37 -41.98
CA PHE A 545 -8.14 2.25 -41.14
C PHE A 545 -9.66 2.09 -41.14
N PHE A 546 -10.45 3.17 -41.13
CA PHE A 546 -11.90 3.07 -41.24
C PHE A 546 -12.34 2.46 -42.58
N LYS A 547 -11.68 2.85 -43.69
CA LYS A 547 -11.89 2.20 -45.01
C LYS A 547 -11.53 0.71 -44.97
N LEU A 548 -10.45 0.37 -44.27
CA LEU A 548 -10.05 -1.02 -44.07
C LEU A 548 -11.12 -1.83 -43.33
N GLU A 549 -11.70 -1.29 -42.25
CA GLU A 549 -12.76 -1.95 -41.49
C GLU A 549 -13.98 -2.26 -42.36
N HIS A 550 -14.38 -1.31 -43.20
CA HIS A 550 -15.49 -1.51 -44.13
C HIS A 550 -15.19 -2.62 -45.16
N TYR A 551 -13.99 -2.59 -45.76
CA TYR A 551 -13.52 -3.62 -46.69
C TYR A 551 -13.49 -5.01 -46.03
N MET A 552 -12.99 -5.08 -44.79
CA MET A 552 -12.92 -6.30 -44.00
C MET A 552 -14.30 -6.84 -43.62
N ALA A 553 -15.25 -5.97 -43.28
CA ALA A 553 -16.62 -6.36 -43.00
C ALA A 553 -17.28 -7.03 -44.22
N ALA A 554 -17.09 -6.45 -45.41
CA ALA A 554 -17.63 -6.99 -46.66
C ALA A 554 -16.99 -8.34 -47.01
N LEU A 555 -15.66 -8.44 -46.94
CA LEU A 555 -14.93 -9.69 -47.17
C LEU A 555 -15.33 -10.80 -46.19
N ARG A 556 -15.42 -10.46 -44.90
CA ARG A 556 -15.81 -11.42 -43.86
C ARG A 556 -17.22 -11.95 -44.11
N ARG A 557 -18.16 -11.05 -44.43
CA ARG A 557 -19.55 -11.43 -44.72
C ARG A 557 -19.62 -12.37 -45.92
N GLU A 558 -18.98 -12.01 -47.03
CA GLU A 558 -18.97 -12.86 -48.23
C GLU A 558 -18.31 -14.20 -47.98
N TYR A 559 -17.17 -14.21 -47.27
CA TYR A 559 -16.56 -15.44 -46.82
C TYR A 559 -17.67 -16.21 -46.08
N VAL A 560 -18.16 -15.73 -44.93
CA VAL A 560 -19.08 -16.51 -44.05
C VAL A 560 -20.33 -17.02 -44.80
N GLU A 561 -20.99 -16.16 -45.56
CA GLU A 561 -22.20 -16.50 -46.33
C GLU A 561 -21.94 -17.57 -47.41
N SER A 562 -20.73 -17.64 -47.95
CA SER A 562 -20.42 -18.54 -49.06
C SER A 562 -20.22 -20.02 -48.67
N TYR A 563 -19.96 -20.39 -47.41
CA TYR A 563 -19.62 -21.79 -47.06
C TYR A 563 -20.05 -22.29 -45.66
N GLU A 564 -21.06 -21.69 -45.01
CA GLU A 564 -21.57 -22.09 -43.69
C GLU A 564 -21.92 -23.59 -43.52
N ARG A 565 -22.09 -24.36 -44.60
CA ARG A 565 -22.49 -25.77 -44.58
C ARG A 565 -21.33 -26.78 -44.58
N ARG A 566 -20.05 -26.37 -44.62
CA ARG A 566 -18.89 -27.29 -44.59
C ARG A 566 -18.10 -27.25 -43.27
N ASN A 567 -17.50 -28.38 -42.93
CA ASN A 567 -16.60 -28.52 -41.78
C ASN A 567 -15.33 -29.30 -42.19
N PRO A 568 -14.13 -28.70 -42.16
CA PRO A 568 -13.86 -27.30 -41.81
C PRO A 568 -14.39 -26.32 -42.88
N PRO A 569 -14.68 -25.06 -42.49
CA PRO A 569 -15.18 -24.03 -43.40
C PRO A 569 -14.04 -23.60 -44.32
N SER A 570 -14.29 -23.71 -45.62
CA SER A 570 -13.31 -23.39 -46.65
C SER A 570 -14.02 -23.05 -47.96
N VAL A 571 -13.40 -22.16 -48.72
CA VAL A 571 -13.85 -21.79 -50.07
C VAL A 571 -13.34 -22.85 -51.05
N THR A 572 -14.24 -23.35 -51.90
CA THR A 572 -13.94 -24.28 -53.00
C THR A 572 -13.47 -23.55 -54.25
N GLN A 573 -12.95 -24.30 -55.22
CA GLN A 573 -12.46 -23.76 -56.49
C GLN A 573 -13.54 -22.95 -57.23
N THR A 574 -14.76 -23.50 -57.30
CA THR A 574 -15.91 -22.85 -57.96
C THR A 574 -16.34 -21.58 -57.23
N GLN A 575 -16.34 -21.60 -55.89
CA GLN A 575 -16.69 -20.42 -55.08
C GLN A 575 -15.63 -19.32 -55.20
N MET A 576 -14.34 -19.68 -55.25
CA MET A 576 -13.27 -18.72 -55.47
C MET A 576 -13.38 -18.09 -56.87
N LYS A 577 -13.59 -18.89 -57.93
CA LYS A 577 -13.84 -18.37 -59.29
C LYS A 577 -15.01 -17.37 -59.30
N LYS A 578 -16.11 -17.69 -58.62
CA LYS A 578 -17.25 -16.78 -58.48
C LYS A 578 -16.89 -15.49 -57.74
N ALA A 579 -16.24 -15.59 -56.57
CA ALA A 579 -15.82 -14.44 -55.77
C ALA A 579 -14.87 -13.49 -56.53
N LEU A 580 -14.02 -14.02 -57.40
CA LEU A 580 -13.16 -13.25 -58.30
C LEU A 580 -13.96 -12.58 -59.42
N SER A 581 -14.87 -13.32 -60.05
CA SER A 581 -15.77 -12.80 -61.09
C SER A 581 -16.64 -11.66 -60.58
N ASP A 582 -17.23 -11.81 -59.39
CA ASP A 582 -18.07 -10.79 -58.74
C ASP A 582 -17.28 -9.50 -58.42
N ARG A 583 -15.95 -9.56 -58.38
CA ARG A 583 -15.02 -8.42 -58.22
C ARG A 583 -14.44 -7.91 -59.55
N GLY A 584 -14.96 -8.39 -60.68
CA GLY A 584 -14.51 -8.01 -62.00
C GLY A 584 -13.10 -8.49 -62.33
N PHE A 585 -12.70 -9.67 -61.83
CA PHE A 585 -11.49 -10.34 -62.28
C PHE A 585 -11.85 -11.43 -63.30
N THR A 586 -11.37 -11.28 -64.53
CA THR A 586 -11.41 -12.30 -65.58
C THR A 586 -10.06 -13.01 -65.63
N VAL A 587 -9.98 -14.18 -65.02
CA VAL A 587 -8.74 -14.95 -64.90
C VAL A 587 -8.88 -16.23 -65.72
N ASP A 588 -7.92 -16.50 -66.61
CA ASP A 588 -7.86 -17.74 -67.38
C ASP A 588 -7.57 -18.96 -66.47
N ASP A 589 -7.78 -20.17 -67.00
CA ASP A 589 -7.67 -21.39 -66.20
C ASP A 589 -6.25 -21.69 -65.70
N ASP A 590 -5.21 -21.31 -66.45
CA ASP A 590 -3.82 -21.54 -66.06
C ASP A 590 -3.40 -20.58 -64.93
N THR A 591 -3.75 -19.31 -65.07
CA THR A 591 -3.55 -18.30 -64.02
C THR A 591 -4.33 -18.64 -62.76
N PHE A 592 -5.59 -19.08 -62.91
CA PHE A 592 -6.40 -19.50 -61.77
C PHE A 592 -5.80 -20.74 -61.08
N THR A 593 -5.30 -21.72 -61.84
CA THR A 593 -4.66 -22.93 -61.30
C THR A 593 -3.44 -22.55 -60.46
N THR A 594 -2.64 -21.60 -60.92
CA THR A 594 -1.47 -21.09 -60.20
C THR A 594 -1.88 -20.42 -58.88
N LEU A 595 -2.91 -19.56 -58.92
CA LEU A 595 -3.47 -18.93 -57.72
C LEU A 595 -3.99 -19.96 -56.71
N TRP A 596 -4.69 -20.98 -57.21
CA TRP A 596 -5.23 -22.07 -56.40
C TRP A 596 -4.13 -22.92 -55.76
N GLN A 597 -3.03 -23.19 -56.45
CA GLN A 597 -1.89 -23.89 -55.88
C GLN A 597 -1.16 -23.06 -54.81
N GLN A 598 -1.17 -21.73 -54.94
CA GLN A 598 -0.48 -20.84 -54.00
C GLN A 598 -1.25 -20.65 -52.68
N HIS A 599 -2.58 -20.57 -52.73
CA HIS A 599 -3.42 -20.23 -51.56
C HIS A 599 -4.36 -21.37 -51.13
N GLY A 600 -4.58 -22.37 -51.99
CA GLY A 600 -5.45 -23.51 -51.72
C GLY A 600 -4.74 -24.66 -51.03
N SER A 601 -5.53 -25.48 -50.34
CA SER A 601 -5.11 -26.76 -49.73
C SER A 601 -6.08 -27.87 -50.14
N GLN A 602 -5.79 -29.13 -49.79
CA GLN A 602 -6.69 -30.27 -50.06
C GLN A 602 -8.12 -30.07 -49.54
N GLY A 603 -8.29 -29.22 -48.51
CA GLY A 603 -9.59 -28.88 -47.93
C GLY A 603 -10.25 -27.63 -48.50
N GLY A 604 -9.64 -26.88 -49.42
CA GLY A 604 -10.09 -25.55 -49.88
C GLY A 604 -9.25 -24.40 -49.30
N ILE A 605 -9.72 -23.15 -49.46
CA ILE A 605 -9.05 -21.94 -48.99
C ILE A 605 -9.66 -21.48 -47.65
N ASN A 606 -8.83 -21.30 -46.62
CA ASN A 606 -9.24 -20.78 -45.31
C ASN A 606 -9.40 -19.25 -45.31
N TYR A 607 -9.90 -18.65 -44.23
CA TYR A 607 -10.22 -17.21 -44.21
C TYR A 607 -9.02 -16.31 -44.45
N ASP A 608 -7.88 -16.64 -43.82
CA ASP A 608 -6.66 -15.84 -43.91
C ASP A 608 -6.13 -15.86 -45.35
N GLU A 609 -6.01 -17.06 -45.94
CA GLU A 609 -5.54 -17.23 -47.31
C GLU A 609 -6.50 -16.66 -48.35
N TYR A 610 -7.81 -16.72 -48.11
CA TYR A 610 -8.81 -16.09 -48.98
C TYR A 610 -8.65 -14.57 -48.95
N THR A 611 -8.53 -13.99 -47.75
CA THR A 611 -8.34 -12.54 -47.56
C THR A 611 -7.03 -12.09 -48.21
N ALA A 612 -5.94 -12.85 -48.03
CA ALA A 612 -4.65 -12.57 -48.65
C ALA A 612 -4.72 -12.60 -50.18
N ALA A 613 -5.32 -13.65 -50.76
CA ALA A 613 -5.42 -13.81 -52.21
C ALA A 613 -6.22 -12.68 -52.86
N VAL A 614 -7.42 -12.38 -52.34
CA VAL A 614 -8.29 -11.34 -52.89
C VAL A 614 -7.66 -9.95 -52.75
N THR A 615 -7.08 -9.65 -51.58
CA THR A 615 -6.42 -8.36 -51.32
C THR A 615 -5.22 -8.16 -52.25
N LYS A 616 -4.38 -9.19 -52.41
CA LYS A 616 -3.21 -9.13 -53.31
C LYS A 616 -3.62 -8.87 -54.76
N LEU A 617 -4.67 -9.55 -55.25
CA LEU A 617 -5.19 -9.31 -56.59
C LEU A 617 -5.71 -7.88 -56.76
N HIS A 618 -6.37 -7.32 -55.74
CA HIS A 618 -6.85 -5.95 -55.79
C HIS A 618 -5.70 -4.93 -55.87
N ILE A 619 -4.65 -5.10 -55.08
CA ILE A 619 -3.43 -4.27 -55.15
C ILE A 619 -2.81 -4.34 -56.55
N LEU A 620 -2.64 -5.55 -57.09
CA LEU A 620 -2.05 -5.75 -58.41
C LEU A 620 -2.90 -5.12 -59.52
N LYS A 621 -4.23 -5.26 -59.44
CA LYS A 621 -5.15 -4.62 -60.40
C LYS A 621 -5.06 -3.10 -60.33
N GLN A 622 -5.09 -2.50 -59.14
CA GLN A 622 -4.94 -1.04 -58.99
C GLN A 622 -3.61 -0.55 -59.57
N ARG A 623 -2.50 -1.25 -59.29
CA ARG A 623 -1.17 -0.89 -59.83
C ARG A 623 -1.08 -1.06 -61.34
N PHE A 624 -1.77 -2.05 -61.91
CA PHE A 624 -1.90 -2.24 -63.35
C PHE A 624 -2.72 -1.10 -63.97
N THR A 625 -3.94 -0.89 -63.49
CA THR A 625 -4.88 0.13 -64.00
C THR A 625 -4.28 1.54 -63.97
N ALA A 626 -3.49 1.88 -62.94
CA ALA A 626 -2.81 3.18 -62.82
C ALA A 626 -1.81 3.47 -63.95
N ARG A 627 -1.45 2.48 -64.77
CA ARG A 627 -0.43 2.56 -65.83
C ARG A 627 -0.92 2.06 -67.19
N LEU A 628 -2.24 1.98 -67.36
CA LEU A 628 -2.85 1.61 -68.63
C LEU A 628 -2.43 2.57 -69.74
N LEU A 629 -2.10 1.99 -70.88
CA LEU A 629 -1.83 2.71 -72.11
C LEU A 629 -3.15 2.92 -72.86
N SER A 630 -3.33 4.13 -73.40
CA SER A 630 -4.41 4.39 -74.36
C SER A 630 -3.99 3.86 -75.72
N LEU A 631 -4.46 2.68 -76.09
CA LEU A 631 -4.17 2.02 -77.36
C LEU A 631 -5.41 1.98 -78.26
N PRO A 632 -5.25 2.03 -79.60
CA PRO A 632 -6.37 1.92 -80.55
C PRO A 632 -6.76 0.45 -80.77
N CYS A 633 -6.85 -0.35 -79.71
CA CYS A 633 -7.42 -1.70 -79.72
C CYS A 633 -8.29 -1.92 -78.48
N ASP A 634 -9.16 -2.92 -78.54
CA ASP A 634 -9.92 -3.42 -77.38
C ASP A 634 -8.98 -4.28 -76.51
N CYS A 635 -7.98 -3.64 -75.93
CA CYS A 635 -6.84 -4.26 -75.27
C CYS A 635 -6.42 -3.44 -74.05
N GLU A 636 -6.27 -4.09 -72.90
CA GLU A 636 -5.76 -3.45 -71.69
C GLU A 636 -4.27 -3.79 -71.51
N VAL A 637 -3.39 -2.85 -71.84
CA VAL A 637 -1.94 -3.02 -71.74
C VAL A 637 -1.35 -1.95 -70.85
N SER A 638 -0.55 -2.35 -69.87
CA SER A 638 0.13 -1.43 -68.96
C SER A 638 1.64 -1.48 -69.13
N SER A 639 2.30 -0.32 -69.06
CA SER A 639 3.75 -0.22 -69.23
C SER A 639 4.49 -0.03 -67.90
N PHE A 640 5.53 -0.84 -67.70
CA PHE A 640 6.41 -0.79 -66.54
C PHE A 640 7.86 -0.84 -66.99
N SER A 641 8.69 0.10 -66.51
CA SER A 641 10.14 -0.15 -66.51
C SER A 641 10.47 -1.30 -65.56
N LEU A 642 11.61 -1.97 -65.73
CA LEU A 642 12.02 -3.07 -64.84
C LEU A 642 11.98 -2.65 -63.36
N LYS A 643 12.46 -1.45 -63.04
CA LYS A 643 12.42 -0.90 -61.67
C LYS A 643 10.99 -0.71 -61.16
N GLN A 644 10.09 -0.24 -62.01
CA GLN A 644 8.68 -0.05 -61.65
C GLN A 644 7.95 -1.38 -61.51
N PHE A 645 8.25 -2.34 -62.38
CA PHE A 645 7.70 -3.69 -62.31
C PHE A 645 8.12 -4.37 -61.01
N LEU A 646 9.41 -4.33 -60.65
CA LEU A 646 9.90 -4.90 -59.39
C LEU A 646 9.23 -4.25 -58.17
N LYS A 647 9.06 -2.92 -58.15
CA LYS A 647 8.33 -2.24 -57.07
C LYS A 647 6.83 -2.55 -57.04
N SER A 648 6.23 -2.83 -58.20
CA SER A 648 4.79 -3.06 -58.31
C SER A 648 4.41 -4.52 -58.07
N ALA A 649 5.30 -5.47 -58.40
CA ALA A 649 5.07 -6.91 -58.30
C ALA A 649 5.52 -7.51 -56.95
N ILE A 650 6.51 -6.90 -56.28
CA ILE A 650 6.91 -7.27 -54.93
C ILE A 650 5.96 -6.58 -53.96
N ILE A 651 5.07 -7.37 -53.36
CA ILE A 651 4.09 -6.96 -52.35
C ILE A 651 4.40 -7.71 -51.06
#